data_AF-A0A7C5W6Q5-F1
#
_entry.id   AF-A0A7C5W6Q5-F1
#
_cell.length_a   1.000
_cell.length_b   1.000
_cell.length_c   1.000
_cell.angle_alpha   90.00
_cell.angle_beta   90.00
_cell.angle_gamma   90.00
#
_symmetry.space_group_name_H-M   'P 1'
#
loop_
_entity.id
_entity.type
_entity.pdbx_description
1 polymer ?
#
loop_
_entity_poly.entity_id
_entity_poly.type
_entity_poly.pdbx_seq_one_letter_code
_entity_poly.pdbx_strand_id
1 'polypeptide(L)'
;LAQKGVVDETAGAFSAEASEKLDSLAEASLAARSDEILISAEEARGLAYQSYTRGLSTLNDLIKAVVYFLALVIPFCFFLMKLVTPYTDLNRQLALFTAIFVVMVVLLQLVHPAFEVTTMPQVVVLAFIILGLAVFVAGILIGRFNASMNQAVEEALLADSMDAPQSRLAGAAFMVGVNNMKRRRIRTTLTTATIVLVTFTMLSVISVGQDVEPVQLSLGGEAPYDGFVFANPGLGEMDAVQAHRMRTHFGSKAAVSARVWVERKDSYGVYIPYEIAPLEPVLDGGGAVLNATILLGLQKDEDGFLAPMPLEPGGRWFSSDDAREIVLSARAARLLGISPEDAGRRELVLLGAPLLLVGIIDDEKFEKLRDIAGIPVLPLLIEAGREKQVQAAALRSDTARTGLLQAGELTDVPGTRVARAQDVAIIPLELAVSLGDARFRTLSVKYLPQPGEDPRSVSQRVWNDTNALMRFQDVRLSVGLKSPVHRGEEMTRVDAGQYAMVSSSSAQVGGFLKVAIPIILGATIILNTMLGSVMERKREISIYNAIGLNPTHVMVFFLAESLVFGLVGAVAGYLVGQMLSLGVSRFIDLNLNYSSLSVMLVIFLAIATVLASTIYPAMMAAKAAVPSGQRRWSLPQPEGDEIRVNFPFVYDADRVLGACAYLFEFMRQNSEASVGKFLARIGPLGKVKTSGGGEEDRFAWAMLFNIAPAPFDLGVNQKMEVYAYYDETVKAHMLAVHLTRVSGEKSNWVTVNQPFLEALRKRLLSWRSQRPATQETYCSQGAELFRYAPELPVRPEPGTA
;
A
#
# COMPACT_ATOMS: atom_id res chain seq x y z
N LEU A 1 26.12 -3.06 -17.93
CA LEU A 1 25.04 -2.04 -17.79
C LEU A 1 25.47 -0.71 -18.41
N ALA A 2 26.64 -0.18 -18.05
CA ALA A 2 27.17 1.09 -18.60
C ALA A 2 27.24 1.15 -20.13
N GLN A 3 27.72 0.09 -20.80
CA GLN A 3 27.72 0.01 -22.28
C GLN A 3 26.32 0.10 -22.92
N LYS A 4 25.25 -0.16 -22.15
CA LYS A 4 23.85 -0.06 -22.55
C LYS A 4 23.17 1.22 -22.00
N GLY A 5 23.95 2.22 -21.60
CA GLY A 5 23.46 3.51 -21.11
C GLY A 5 22.80 3.48 -19.72
N VAL A 6 22.91 2.37 -19.00
CA VAL A 6 22.43 2.24 -17.61
C VAL A 6 23.63 2.39 -16.69
N VAL A 7 23.68 3.50 -15.95
CA VAL A 7 24.76 3.79 -15.00
C VAL A 7 24.16 3.90 -13.61
N ASP A 8 24.69 3.09 -12.69
CA ASP A 8 24.57 3.30 -11.26
C ASP A 8 25.96 3.75 -10.80
N GLU A 9 26.09 5.05 -10.48
CA GLU A 9 27.37 5.65 -10.10
C GLU A 9 27.98 4.96 -8.88
N THR A 10 27.15 4.53 -7.93
CA THR A 10 27.62 3.87 -6.70
C THR A 10 28.12 2.45 -6.99
N ALA A 11 27.40 1.70 -7.84
CA ALA A 11 27.85 0.40 -8.29
C ALA A 11 29.13 0.51 -9.13
N GLY A 12 29.25 1.57 -9.94
CA GLY A 12 30.45 1.89 -10.71
C GLY A 12 31.64 2.22 -9.81
N ALA A 13 31.45 3.06 -8.79
CA ALA A 13 32.47 3.40 -7.80
C ALA A 13 32.99 2.16 -7.08
N PHE A 14 32.08 1.29 -6.59
CA PHE A 14 32.48 0.03 -5.96
C PHE A 14 33.24 -0.91 -6.91
N SER A 15 32.84 -0.96 -8.19
CA SER A 15 33.57 -1.75 -9.19
C SER A 15 34.97 -1.20 -9.46
N ALA A 16 35.11 0.12 -9.49
CA ALA A 16 36.40 0.79 -9.70
C ALA A 16 37.33 0.56 -8.51
N GLU A 17 36.83 0.79 -7.28
CA GLU A 17 37.58 0.57 -6.05
C GLU A 17 37.98 -0.91 -5.86
N ALA A 18 37.09 -1.84 -6.22
CA ALA A 18 37.40 -3.27 -6.23
C ALA A 18 38.55 -3.59 -7.21
N SER A 19 38.53 -2.98 -8.40
CA SER A 19 39.55 -3.20 -9.42
C SER A 19 40.90 -2.64 -9.00
N GLU A 20 40.92 -1.42 -8.44
CA GLU A 20 42.14 -0.80 -7.89
C GLU A 20 42.77 -1.64 -6.76
N LYS A 21 41.94 -2.19 -5.86
CA LYS A 21 42.42 -3.13 -4.84
C LYS A 21 42.95 -4.45 -5.43
N LEU A 22 42.34 -4.98 -6.49
CA LEU A 22 42.84 -6.18 -7.17
C LEU A 22 44.16 -5.93 -7.90
N ASP A 23 44.31 -4.77 -8.53
CA ASP A 23 45.53 -4.39 -9.25
C ASP A 23 46.69 -4.18 -8.27
N SER A 24 46.45 -3.47 -7.16
CA SER A 24 47.45 -3.31 -6.10
C SER A 24 47.85 -4.64 -5.43
N LEU A 25 46.93 -5.60 -5.31
CA LEU A 25 47.24 -6.96 -4.85
C LEU A 25 48.13 -7.73 -5.83
N ALA A 26 47.89 -7.60 -7.13
CA ALA A 26 48.71 -8.23 -8.15
C ALA A 26 50.17 -7.73 -8.06
N GLU A 27 50.37 -6.44 -7.80
CA GLU A 27 51.68 -5.83 -7.59
C GLU A 27 52.33 -6.22 -6.24
N ALA A 28 51.56 -6.28 -5.15
CA ALA A 28 52.06 -6.60 -3.80
C ALA A 28 52.39 -8.10 -3.58
N SER A 29 51.85 -8.98 -4.41
CA SER A 29 52.01 -10.44 -4.32
C SER A 29 53.47 -10.93 -4.37
N LEU A 30 54.41 -10.09 -4.81
CA LEU A 30 55.83 -10.41 -4.89
C LEU A 30 56.62 -10.20 -3.57
N ALA A 31 56.05 -9.51 -2.56
CA ALA A 31 56.79 -9.15 -1.35
C ALA A 31 56.02 -9.27 -0.01
N ALA A 32 54.70 -9.46 0.00
CA ALA A 32 53.87 -9.41 1.22
C ALA A 32 53.58 -10.77 1.88
N ARG A 33 53.25 -10.77 3.18
CA ARG A 33 52.80 -11.95 3.95
C ARG A 33 51.44 -12.45 3.44
N SER A 34 51.20 -13.77 3.50
CA SER A 34 49.96 -14.43 3.03
C SER A 34 48.66 -13.80 3.55
N ASP A 35 48.69 -13.31 4.79
CA ASP A 35 47.49 -12.90 5.50
C ASP A 35 47.02 -11.49 5.12
N GLU A 36 47.96 -10.57 4.82
CA GLU A 36 47.63 -9.22 4.34
C GLU A 36 47.03 -9.28 2.92
N ILE A 37 47.58 -10.16 2.07
CA ILE A 37 47.04 -10.42 0.73
C ILE A 37 45.60 -10.96 0.84
N LEU A 38 45.34 -11.88 1.76
CA LEU A 38 44.01 -12.46 1.95
C LEU A 38 42.99 -11.40 2.42
N ILE A 39 43.40 -10.50 3.32
CA ILE A 39 42.55 -9.40 3.82
C ILE A 39 42.16 -8.46 2.67
N SER A 40 43.14 -7.96 1.91
CA SER A 40 42.87 -7.04 0.81
C SER A 40 42.07 -7.71 -0.31
N ALA A 41 42.27 -9.01 -0.57
CA ALA A 41 41.49 -9.77 -1.55
C ALA A 41 40.02 -9.89 -1.13
N GLU A 42 39.75 -10.08 0.16
CA GLU A 42 38.39 -10.12 0.69
C GLU A 42 37.69 -8.74 0.64
N GLU A 43 38.41 -7.66 0.91
CA GLU A 43 37.88 -6.30 0.75
C GLU A 43 37.48 -6.04 -0.71
N ALA A 44 38.34 -6.38 -1.67
CA ALA A 44 38.05 -6.25 -3.08
C ALA A 44 36.85 -7.10 -3.51
N ARG A 45 36.75 -8.34 -2.98
CA ARG A 45 35.62 -9.23 -3.23
C ARG A 45 34.31 -8.68 -2.65
N GLY A 46 34.35 -8.05 -1.47
CA GLY A 46 33.21 -7.38 -0.85
C GLY A 46 32.69 -6.23 -1.71
N LEU A 47 33.58 -5.34 -2.15
CA LEU A 47 33.26 -4.25 -3.08
C LEU A 47 32.67 -4.76 -4.40
N ALA A 48 33.26 -5.81 -4.99
CA ALA A 48 32.75 -6.43 -6.20
C ALA A 48 31.35 -7.05 -5.99
N TYR A 49 31.12 -7.71 -4.85
CA TYR A 49 29.80 -8.25 -4.51
C TYR A 49 28.76 -7.15 -4.35
N GLN A 50 29.10 -6.01 -3.74
CA GLN A 50 28.18 -4.87 -3.64
C GLN A 50 27.85 -4.28 -5.01
N SER A 51 28.86 -4.09 -5.86
CA SER A 51 28.65 -3.65 -7.24
C SER A 51 27.73 -4.61 -8.01
N TYR A 52 27.95 -5.92 -7.85
CA TYR A 52 27.09 -6.95 -8.44
C TYR A 52 25.66 -6.90 -7.90
N THR A 53 25.48 -6.82 -6.58
CA THR A 53 24.16 -6.83 -5.94
C THR A 53 23.35 -5.59 -6.30
N ARG A 54 24.01 -4.42 -6.34
CA ARG A 54 23.42 -3.18 -6.85
C ARG A 54 23.11 -3.27 -8.34
N GLY A 55 24.05 -3.73 -9.17
CA GLY A 55 23.79 -3.93 -10.60
C GLY A 55 22.61 -4.87 -10.88
N LEU A 56 22.49 -5.95 -10.10
CA LEU A 56 21.36 -6.88 -10.16
C LEU A 56 20.06 -6.22 -9.69
N SER A 57 20.10 -5.40 -8.63
CA SER A 57 18.92 -4.66 -8.17
C SER A 57 18.48 -3.63 -9.21
N THR A 58 19.38 -2.86 -9.82
CA THR A 58 19.11 -1.94 -10.94
C THR A 58 18.49 -2.68 -12.13
N LEU A 59 19.02 -3.84 -12.49
CA LEU A 59 18.50 -4.67 -13.58
C LEU A 59 17.09 -5.19 -13.28
N ASN A 60 16.86 -5.70 -12.06
CA ASN A 60 15.55 -6.14 -11.63
C ASN A 60 14.54 -4.99 -11.57
N ASP A 61 14.97 -3.80 -11.12
CA ASP A 61 14.15 -2.61 -11.14
C ASP A 61 13.77 -2.29 -12.58
N LEU A 62 14.74 -2.11 -13.48
CA LEU A 62 14.52 -1.86 -14.92
C LEU A 62 13.47 -2.80 -15.56
N ILE A 63 13.50 -4.10 -15.25
CA ILE A 63 12.51 -5.05 -15.76
C ILE A 63 11.11 -4.75 -15.20
N LYS A 64 10.99 -4.44 -13.91
CA LYS A 64 9.71 -4.06 -13.27
C LYS A 64 9.14 -2.76 -13.86
N ALA A 65 9.97 -1.76 -14.18
CA ALA A 65 9.51 -0.51 -14.82
C ALA A 65 8.71 -0.78 -16.08
N VAL A 66 9.21 -1.68 -16.94
CA VAL A 66 8.54 -2.02 -18.20
C VAL A 66 7.12 -2.52 -17.95
N VAL A 67 6.94 -3.41 -16.96
CA VAL A 67 5.63 -3.96 -16.60
C VAL A 67 4.66 -2.86 -16.20
N TYR A 68 5.09 -1.97 -15.29
CA TYR A 68 4.24 -0.88 -14.80
C TYR A 68 3.91 0.14 -15.88
N PHE A 69 4.91 0.53 -16.69
CA PHE A 69 4.69 1.47 -17.77
C PHE A 69 3.74 0.90 -18.81
N LEU A 70 3.86 -0.37 -19.16
CA LEU A 70 3.01 -1.02 -20.15
C LEU A 70 1.56 -1.19 -19.66
N ALA A 71 1.36 -1.38 -18.35
CA ALA A 71 0.04 -1.31 -17.73
C ALA A 71 -0.60 0.09 -17.89
N LEU A 72 0.20 1.15 -17.84
CA LEU A 72 -0.23 2.54 -18.03
C LEU A 72 -0.46 2.91 -19.51
N VAL A 73 0.24 2.25 -20.44
CA VAL A 73 0.07 2.42 -21.89
C VAL A 73 -1.32 1.97 -22.36
N ILE A 74 -1.93 0.96 -21.74
CA ILE A 74 -3.27 0.48 -22.12
C ILE A 74 -4.33 1.58 -21.98
N PRO A 75 -4.56 2.18 -20.79
CA PRO A 75 -5.52 3.27 -20.65
C PRO A 75 -5.08 4.51 -21.45
N PHE A 76 -3.77 4.77 -21.58
CA PHE A 76 -3.27 5.84 -22.44
C PHE A 76 -3.72 5.68 -23.90
N CYS A 77 -3.53 4.50 -24.49
CA CYS A 77 -3.94 4.21 -25.87
C CYS A 77 -5.44 4.36 -26.04
N PHE A 78 -6.23 3.91 -25.06
CA PHE A 78 -7.67 4.08 -25.07
C PHE A 78 -8.06 5.56 -25.10
N PHE A 79 -7.51 6.38 -24.21
CA PHE A 79 -7.84 7.81 -24.14
C PHE A 79 -7.29 8.60 -25.31
N LEU A 80 -6.07 8.31 -25.77
CA LEU A 80 -5.48 8.93 -26.96
C LEU A 80 -6.32 8.62 -28.20
N MET A 81 -6.72 7.36 -28.40
CA MET A 81 -7.66 6.98 -29.46
C MET A 81 -8.95 7.80 -29.36
N LYS A 82 -9.52 7.89 -28.15
CA LYS A 82 -10.72 8.66 -27.86
C LYS A 82 -10.52 10.17 -27.96
N LEU A 83 -9.31 10.71 -28.05
CA LEU A 83 -9.05 12.14 -28.31
C LEU A 83 -8.87 12.40 -29.81
N VAL A 84 -8.14 11.52 -30.51
CA VAL A 84 -7.76 11.71 -31.92
C VAL A 84 -8.93 11.47 -32.89
N THR A 85 -9.80 10.48 -32.63
CA THR A 85 -10.85 10.10 -33.61
C THR A 85 -12.28 10.04 -33.04
N PRO A 86 -13.30 10.40 -33.84
CA PRO A 86 -14.71 10.34 -33.44
C PRO A 86 -15.41 9.03 -33.82
N TYR A 87 -14.69 8.00 -34.29
CA TYR A 87 -15.32 6.78 -34.81
C TYR A 87 -16.19 6.09 -33.76
N THR A 88 -17.44 5.79 -34.12
CA THR A 88 -18.38 5.00 -33.31
C THR A 88 -18.33 3.51 -33.65
N ASP A 89 -17.84 3.18 -34.85
CA ASP A 89 -17.67 1.80 -35.33
C ASP A 89 -16.60 1.06 -34.53
N LEU A 90 -16.97 -0.12 -34.00
CA LEU A 90 -16.13 -0.96 -33.17
C LEU A 90 -14.89 -1.45 -33.90
N ASN A 91 -15.04 -1.84 -35.17
CA ASN A 91 -13.93 -2.41 -35.94
C ASN A 91 -12.83 -1.37 -36.15
N ARG A 92 -13.23 -0.11 -36.41
CA ARG A 92 -12.31 1.01 -36.56
C ARG A 92 -11.68 1.42 -35.23
N GLN A 93 -12.43 1.36 -34.13
CA GLN A 93 -11.89 1.58 -32.79
C GLN A 93 -10.83 0.54 -32.43
N LEU A 94 -11.11 -0.75 -32.66
CA LEU A 94 -10.16 -1.82 -32.40
C LEU A 94 -8.89 -1.66 -33.26
N ALA A 95 -9.04 -1.44 -34.56
CA ALA A 95 -7.90 -1.26 -35.46
C ALA A 95 -7.00 -0.08 -35.04
N LEU A 96 -7.59 1.07 -34.70
CA LEU A 96 -6.84 2.24 -34.29
C LEU A 96 -6.21 2.07 -32.91
N PHE A 97 -6.92 1.47 -31.94
CA PHE A 97 -6.36 1.14 -30.64
C PHE A 97 -5.14 0.25 -30.79
N THR A 98 -5.23 -0.82 -31.60
CA THR A 98 -4.12 -1.71 -31.89
C THR A 98 -2.96 -0.95 -32.56
N ALA A 99 -3.23 -0.09 -33.53
CA ALA A 99 -2.19 0.71 -34.18
C ALA A 99 -1.45 1.63 -33.20
N ILE A 100 -2.18 2.38 -32.37
CA ILE A 100 -1.60 3.26 -31.34
C ILE A 100 -0.80 2.44 -30.32
N PHE A 101 -1.34 1.30 -29.89
CA PHE A 101 -0.67 0.41 -28.94
C PHE A 101 0.63 -0.15 -29.50
N VAL A 102 0.65 -0.60 -30.76
CA VAL A 102 1.87 -1.09 -31.43
C VAL A 102 2.90 0.02 -31.55
N VAL A 103 2.52 1.22 -31.98
CA VAL A 103 3.42 2.38 -32.03
C VAL A 103 3.99 2.67 -30.64
N MET A 104 3.15 2.64 -29.61
CA MET A 104 3.58 2.87 -28.24
C MET A 104 4.58 1.84 -27.73
N VAL A 105 4.36 0.57 -28.03
CA VAL A 105 5.30 -0.52 -27.71
C VAL A 105 6.63 -0.32 -28.44
N VAL A 106 6.61 0.05 -29.72
CA VAL A 106 7.83 0.33 -30.49
C VAL A 106 8.59 1.52 -29.92
N LEU A 107 7.90 2.61 -29.58
CA LEU A 107 8.53 3.76 -28.93
C LEU A 107 9.16 3.36 -27.60
N LEU A 108 8.47 2.54 -26.80
CA LEU A 108 9.02 2.06 -25.53
C LEU A 108 10.26 1.19 -25.72
N GLN A 109 10.29 0.33 -26.75
CA GLN A 109 11.46 -0.49 -27.09
C GLN A 109 12.67 0.36 -27.46
N LEU A 110 12.47 1.47 -28.18
CA LEU A 110 13.54 2.38 -28.58
C LEU A 110 14.11 3.19 -27.41
N VAL A 111 13.29 3.39 -26.39
CA VAL A 111 13.51 4.40 -25.35
C VAL A 111 13.94 3.76 -24.02
N HIS A 112 13.48 2.54 -23.73
CA HIS A 112 13.67 1.89 -22.43
C HIS A 112 14.80 0.83 -22.47
N PRO A 113 15.88 0.97 -21.68
CA PRO A 113 17.06 0.12 -21.80
C PRO A 113 16.83 -1.35 -21.40
N ALA A 114 15.81 -1.66 -20.58
CA ALA A 114 15.48 -3.04 -20.21
C ALA A 114 15.28 -3.99 -21.41
N PHE A 115 14.82 -3.50 -22.57
CA PHE A 115 14.64 -4.32 -23.76
C PHE A 115 15.97 -4.75 -24.40
N GLU A 116 17.03 -3.96 -24.24
CA GLU A 116 18.37 -4.37 -24.65
C GLU A 116 19.03 -5.30 -23.64
N VAL A 117 18.73 -5.14 -22.34
CA VAL A 117 19.34 -5.91 -21.25
C VAL A 117 18.76 -7.33 -21.15
N THR A 118 17.50 -7.53 -21.54
CA THR A 118 16.82 -8.83 -21.47
C THR A 118 17.23 -9.75 -22.63
N THR A 119 17.40 -11.05 -22.37
CA THR A 119 17.80 -12.04 -23.38
C THR A 119 16.69 -12.40 -24.37
N MET A 120 15.42 -12.27 -23.97
CA MET A 120 14.24 -12.50 -24.83
C MET A 120 13.23 -11.34 -24.77
N PRO A 121 13.59 -10.14 -25.25
CA PRO A 121 12.72 -8.96 -25.17
C PRO A 121 11.42 -9.13 -25.96
N GLN A 122 11.45 -9.95 -27.02
CA GLN A 122 10.28 -10.24 -27.86
C GLN A 122 9.16 -10.97 -27.11
N VAL A 123 9.50 -11.86 -26.16
CA VAL A 123 8.51 -12.63 -25.38
C VAL A 123 7.73 -11.70 -24.45
N VAL A 124 8.43 -10.76 -23.80
CA VAL A 124 7.82 -9.74 -22.94
C VAL A 124 6.81 -8.93 -23.76
N VAL A 125 7.25 -8.40 -24.91
CA VAL A 125 6.40 -7.61 -25.81
C VAL A 125 5.15 -8.37 -26.24
N LEU A 126 5.31 -9.62 -26.68
CA LEU A 126 4.20 -10.45 -27.12
C LEU A 126 3.18 -10.69 -26.00
N ALA A 127 3.64 -11.02 -24.79
CA ALA A 127 2.77 -11.27 -23.65
C ALA A 127 1.89 -10.04 -23.32
N PHE A 128 2.45 -8.83 -23.41
CA PHE A 128 1.71 -7.61 -23.15
C PHE A 128 0.80 -7.17 -24.30
N ILE A 129 1.17 -7.44 -25.56
CA ILE A 129 0.25 -7.25 -26.69
C ILE A 129 -0.98 -8.14 -26.50
N ILE A 130 -0.78 -9.42 -26.16
CA ILE A 130 -1.87 -10.36 -25.89
C ILE A 130 -2.73 -9.85 -24.73
N LEU A 131 -2.11 -9.46 -23.60
CA LEU A 131 -2.83 -8.96 -22.44
C LEU A 131 -3.61 -7.67 -22.73
N GLY A 132 -2.99 -6.69 -23.40
CA GLY A 132 -3.62 -5.41 -23.74
C GLY A 132 -4.81 -5.59 -24.68
N LEU A 133 -4.67 -6.43 -25.71
CA LEU A 133 -5.78 -6.77 -26.60
C LEU A 133 -6.88 -7.53 -25.86
N ALA A 134 -6.53 -8.50 -25.00
CA ALA A 134 -7.49 -9.28 -24.23
C ALA A 134 -8.32 -8.39 -23.28
N VAL A 135 -7.67 -7.47 -22.54
CA VAL A 135 -8.35 -6.54 -21.64
C VAL A 135 -9.28 -5.60 -22.40
N PHE A 136 -8.83 -5.06 -23.54
CA PHE A 136 -9.66 -4.18 -24.36
C PHE A 136 -10.89 -4.89 -24.93
N VAL A 137 -10.71 -6.10 -25.48
CA VAL A 137 -11.80 -6.93 -26.00
C VAL A 137 -12.76 -7.33 -24.88
N ALA A 138 -12.26 -7.74 -23.72
CA ALA A 138 -13.07 -8.06 -22.55
C ALA A 138 -13.92 -6.86 -22.10
N GLY A 139 -13.33 -5.66 -22.05
CA GLY A 139 -14.06 -4.43 -21.71
C GLY A 139 -15.22 -4.13 -22.67
N ILE A 140 -15.00 -4.33 -23.98
CA ILE A 140 -16.07 -4.21 -25.00
C ILE A 140 -17.16 -5.25 -24.78
N LEU A 141 -16.79 -6.51 -24.57
CA LEU A 141 -17.73 -7.61 -24.39
C LEU A 141 -18.60 -7.40 -23.14
N ILE A 142 -18.01 -7.03 -22.02
CA ILE A 142 -18.72 -6.70 -20.78
C ILE A 142 -19.67 -5.51 -21.01
N GLY A 143 -19.21 -4.48 -21.73
CA GLY A 143 -20.04 -3.33 -22.09
C GLY A 143 -21.28 -3.73 -22.90
N ARG A 144 -21.10 -4.59 -23.92
CA ARG A 144 -22.21 -5.10 -24.74
C ARG A 144 -23.13 -6.02 -23.95
N PHE A 145 -22.58 -6.95 -23.18
CA PHE A 145 -23.35 -7.86 -22.35
C PHE A 145 -24.25 -7.07 -21.39
N ASN A 146 -23.70 -6.07 -20.71
CA ASN A 146 -24.47 -5.19 -19.83
C ASN A 146 -25.57 -4.44 -20.60
N ALA A 147 -25.28 -3.91 -21.79
CA ALA A 147 -26.28 -3.23 -22.61
C ALA A 147 -27.42 -4.17 -23.04
N SER A 148 -27.09 -5.36 -23.53
CA SER A 148 -28.06 -6.38 -23.95
C SER A 148 -28.88 -6.93 -22.79
N MET A 149 -28.24 -7.18 -21.63
CA MET A 149 -28.94 -7.61 -20.41
C MET A 149 -29.97 -6.58 -19.96
N ASN A 150 -29.63 -5.29 -20.01
CA ASN A 150 -30.57 -4.24 -19.63
C ASN A 150 -31.74 -4.15 -20.59
N GLN A 151 -31.50 -4.28 -21.89
CA GLN A 151 -32.57 -4.29 -22.87
C GLN A 151 -33.52 -5.49 -22.63
N ALA A 152 -32.98 -6.67 -22.34
CA ALA A 152 -33.77 -7.84 -22.00
C ALA A 152 -34.55 -7.68 -20.69
N VAL A 153 -33.96 -7.04 -19.66
CA VAL A 153 -34.64 -6.74 -18.39
C VAL A 153 -35.73 -5.67 -18.58
N GLU A 154 -35.48 -4.65 -19.40
CA GLU A 154 -36.43 -3.56 -19.72
C GLU A 154 -37.60 -4.06 -20.59
N GLU A 155 -37.38 -5.06 -21.44
CA GLU A 155 -38.45 -5.73 -22.20
C GLU A 155 -39.24 -6.74 -21.35
N ALA A 156 -38.61 -7.39 -20.37
CA ALA A 156 -39.26 -8.37 -19.49
C ALA A 156 -40.08 -7.74 -18.34
N LEU A 157 -39.71 -6.53 -17.89
CA LEU A 157 -40.43 -5.77 -16.87
C LEU A 157 -41.17 -4.61 -17.53
N LEU A 158 -42.45 -4.81 -17.85
CA LEU A 158 -43.34 -3.72 -18.27
C LEU A 158 -43.37 -2.64 -17.17
N ALA A 159 -42.58 -1.60 -17.37
CA ALA A 159 -42.59 -0.32 -16.67
C ALA A 159 -42.56 -0.39 -15.14
N ASP A 160 -41.46 -0.86 -14.53
CA ASP A 160 -41.13 -0.36 -13.19
C ASP A 160 -39.63 -0.40 -12.86
N SER A 161 -39.19 0.66 -12.17
CA SER A 161 -37.79 1.02 -11.79
C SER A 161 -36.90 1.67 -12.87
N MET A 162 -37.21 2.93 -13.18
CA MET A 162 -36.31 3.84 -13.92
C MET A 162 -35.08 4.34 -13.13
N ASP A 163 -34.69 3.67 -12.04
CA ASP A 163 -33.45 4.02 -11.36
C ASP A 163 -32.28 3.26 -12.01
N ALA A 164 -31.77 3.81 -13.12
CA ALA A 164 -30.48 3.35 -13.65
C ALA A 164 -29.44 3.41 -12.51
N PRO A 165 -28.69 2.33 -12.24
CA PRO A 165 -27.73 2.32 -11.15
C PRO A 165 -26.75 3.49 -11.33
N GLN A 166 -26.55 4.27 -10.26
CA GLN A 166 -25.78 5.53 -10.27
C GLN A 166 -24.40 5.38 -10.93
N SER A 167 -23.80 4.19 -10.87
CA SER A 167 -22.53 3.85 -11.54
C SER A 167 -22.57 3.98 -13.07
N ARG A 168 -23.70 3.72 -13.72
CA ARG A 168 -23.86 3.86 -15.19
C ARG A 168 -23.98 5.31 -15.62
N LEU A 169 -24.71 6.12 -14.85
CA LEU A 169 -24.85 7.56 -15.11
C LEU A 169 -23.49 8.27 -14.94
N ALA A 170 -22.69 7.85 -13.96
CA ALA A 170 -21.32 8.33 -13.79
C ALA A 170 -20.39 7.90 -14.94
N GLY A 171 -20.50 6.66 -15.43
CA GLY A 171 -19.72 6.18 -16.58
C GLY A 171 -20.08 6.89 -17.90
N ALA A 172 -21.37 7.11 -18.16
CA ALA A 172 -21.82 7.90 -19.30
C ALA A 172 -21.35 9.36 -19.19
N ALA A 173 -21.42 9.93 -17.99
CA ALA A 173 -20.93 11.27 -17.71
C ALA A 173 -19.44 11.42 -17.99
N PHE A 174 -18.64 10.46 -17.53
CA PHE A 174 -17.22 10.38 -17.80
C PHE A 174 -16.92 10.40 -19.31
N MET A 175 -17.58 9.54 -20.09
CA MET A 175 -17.38 9.47 -21.54
C MET A 175 -17.84 10.73 -22.29
N VAL A 176 -18.89 11.41 -21.80
CA VAL A 176 -19.32 12.71 -22.34
C VAL A 176 -18.27 13.79 -22.08
N GLY A 177 -17.65 13.81 -20.89
CA GLY A 177 -16.51 14.68 -20.57
C GLY A 177 -15.35 14.49 -21.56
N VAL A 178 -14.90 13.24 -21.75
CA VAL A 178 -13.82 12.92 -22.69
C VAL A 178 -14.15 13.33 -24.12
N ASN A 179 -15.39 13.09 -24.58
CA ASN A 179 -15.80 13.47 -25.94
C ASN A 179 -15.91 14.99 -26.13
N ASN A 180 -16.24 15.76 -25.08
CA ASN A 180 -16.30 17.21 -25.15
C ASN A 180 -14.93 17.86 -25.39
N MET A 181 -13.84 17.21 -24.98
CA MET A 181 -12.46 17.67 -25.27
C MET A 181 -12.21 17.81 -26.78
N LYS A 182 -12.84 16.96 -27.62
CA LYS A 182 -12.70 17.02 -29.08
C LYS A 182 -13.23 18.30 -29.71
N ARG A 183 -14.23 18.93 -29.08
CA ARG A 183 -14.83 20.16 -29.61
C ARG A 183 -13.86 21.34 -29.52
N ARG A 184 -12.80 21.25 -28.69
CA ARG A 184 -11.86 22.35 -28.39
C ARG A 184 -10.40 21.92 -28.54
N ARG A 185 -10.06 21.32 -29.68
CA ARG A 185 -8.76 20.67 -29.98
C ARG A 185 -7.53 21.51 -29.61
N ILE A 186 -7.53 22.81 -29.92
CA ILE A 186 -6.36 23.68 -29.68
C ILE A 186 -6.05 23.78 -28.18
N ARG A 187 -7.06 24.05 -27.35
CA ARG A 187 -6.89 24.15 -25.90
C ARG A 187 -6.46 22.83 -25.31
N THR A 188 -7.14 21.74 -25.66
CA THR A 188 -6.81 20.40 -25.20
C THR A 188 -5.36 20.05 -25.52
N THR A 189 -4.88 20.39 -26.72
CA THR A 189 -3.49 20.16 -27.12
C THR A 189 -2.53 21.01 -26.29
N LEU A 190 -2.81 22.30 -26.10
CA LEU A 190 -1.95 23.21 -25.34
C LEU A 190 -1.88 22.81 -23.86
N THR A 191 -3.01 22.49 -23.23
CA THR A 191 -3.06 22.02 -21.83
C THR A 191 -2.30 20.70 -21.66
N THR A 192 -2.46 19.77 -22.60
CA THR A 192 -1.71 18.51 -22.59
C THR A 192 -0.21 18.76 -22.72
N ALA A 193 0.21 19.65 -23.64
CA ALA A 193 1.61 20.01 -23.82
C ALA A 193 2.23 20.64 -22.56
N THR A 194 1.48 21.49 -21.86
CA THR A 194 1.92 22.05 -20.57
C THR A 194 2.12 20.95 -19.53
N ILE A 195 1.21 19.98 -19.44
CA ILE A 195 1.33 18.87 -18.48
C ILE A 195 2.53 17.98 -18.84
N VAL A 196 2.73 17.68 -20.13
CA VAL A 196 3.92 16.98 -20.63
C VAL A 196 5.21 17.67 -20.17
N LEU A 197 5.27 19.01 -20.30
CA LEU A 197 6.44 19.79 -19.87
C LEU A 197 6.65 19.77 -18.34
N VAL A 198 5.57 19.87 -17.56
CA VAL A 198 5.62 19.77 -16.09
C VAL A 198 6.08 18.38 -15.66
N THR A 199 5.50 17.31 -16.22
CA THR A 199 5.91 15.92 -15.93
C THR A 199 7.37 15.69 -16.33
N PHE A 200 7.80 16.19 -17.49
CA PHE A 200 9.20 16.13 -17.91
C PHE A 200 10.13 16.82 -16.90
N THR A 201 9.77 18.02 -16.44
CA THR A 201 10.54 18.77 -15.45
C THR A 201 10.62 18.01 -14.13
N MET A 202 9.50 17.42 -13.66
CA MET A 202 9.49 16.59 -12.46
C MET A 202 10.38 15.35 -12.61
N LEU A 203 10.26 14.62 -13.73
CA LEU A 203 11.07 13.43 -13.99
C LEU A 203 12.57 13.75 -14.05
N SER A 204 12.94 14.89 -14.63
CA SER A 204 14.34 15.30 -14.76
C SER A 204 14.97 15.75 -13.43
N VAL A 205 14.15 16.26 -12.51
CA VAL A 205 14.61 16.81 -11.22
C VAL A 205 14.59 15.77 -10.10
N ILE A 206 13.76 14.74 -10.21
CA ILE A 206 13.65 13.66 -9.24
C ILE A 206 14.76 12.63 -9.50
N SER A 207 15.95 12.88 -8.95
CA SER A 207 16.98 11.86 -8.80
C SER A 207 16.82 11.21 -7.42
N VAL A 208 16.17 10.05 -7.35
CA VAL A 208 16.13 9.23 -6.13
C VAL A 208 17.34 8.28 -6.15
N GLY A 209 18.45 8.70 -5.55
CA GLY A 209 19.55 7.79 -5.26
C GLY A 209 19.13 6.75 -4.23
N GLN A 210 19.49 5.48 -4.45
CA GLN A 210 19.39 4.43 -3.43
C GLN A 210 20.75 4.34 -2.75
N ASP A 211 20.98 5.12 -1.70
CA ASP A 211 22.20 4.98 -0.90
C ASP A 211 22.01 3.93 0.20
N VAL A 212 22.95 2.99 0.24
CA VAL A 212 23.08 2.03 1.35
C VAL A 212 23.78 2.77 2.47
N GLU A 213 22.99 3.38 3.35
CA GLU A 213 23.51 3.87 4.61
C GLU A 213 23.28 2.83 5.71
N PRO A 214 24.28 2.58 6.57
CA PRO A 214 24.09 1.72 7.73
C PRO A 214 23.03 2.34 8.65
N VAL A 215 21.97 1.59 8.93
CA VAL A 215 21.00 1.97 9.95
C VAL A 215 21.60 1.66 11.31
N GLN A 216 21.64 2.69 12.15
CA GLN A 216 22.23 2.65 13.47
C GLN A 216 21.12 2.84 14.49
N LEU A 217 20.99 1.91 15.43
CA LEU A 217 19.99 1.96 16.49
C LEU A 217 20.68 1.87 17.83
N SER A 218 20.42 2.84 18.71
CA SER A 218 20.90 2.78 20.08
C SER A 218 20.14 1.70 20.85
N LEU A 219 20.88 0.77 21.45
CA LEU A 219 20.37 -0.25 22.37
C LEU A 219 20.33 0.27 23.81
N GLY A 220 20.95 1.42 24.09
CA GLY A 220 21.12 1.97 25.43
C GLY A 220 22.11 1.16 26.29
N GLY A 221 22.33 1.63 27.52
CA GLY A 221 23.24 1.00 28.48
C GLY A 221 24.73 1.28 28.22
N GLU A 222 25.56 0.99 29.22
CA GLU A 222 27.02 1.13 29.11
C GLU A 222 27.62 -0.04 28.34
N ALA A 223 28.59 0.23 27.46
CA ALA A 223 29.28 -0.81 26.71
C ALA A 223 30.34 -1.53 27.56
N PRO A 224 30.37 -2.88 27.60
CA PRO A 224 31.39 -3.64 28.34
C PRO A 224 32.83 -3.30 27.91
N TYR A 225 33.05 -3.09 26.61
CA TYR A 225 34.31 -2.72 25.99
C TYR A 225 34.09 -1.95 24.69
N ASP A 226 35.13 -1.26 24.21
CA ASP A 226 35.15 -0.67 22.87
C ASP A 226 35.40 -1.76 21.83
N GLY A 227 34.39 -2.04 21.01
CA GLY A 227 34.46 -3.17 20.09
C GLY A 227 33.11 -3.54 19.51
N PHE A 228 33.04 -4.74 18.94
CA PHE A 228 31.79 -5.25 18.38
C PHE A 228 31.70 -6.77 18.45
N VAL A 229 30.47 -7.28 18.39
CA VAL A 229 30.16 -8.71 18.31
C VAL A 229 29.49 -8.99 16.98
N PHE A 230 30.00 -10.00 16.28
CA PHE A 230 29.37 -10.59 15.12
C PHE A 230 28.62 -11.86 15.54
N ALA A 231 27.32 -11.88 15.27
CA ALA A 231 26.43 -13.00 15.56
C ALA A 231 25.29 -13.05 14.55
N ASN A 232 24.96 -14.24 14.07
CA ASN A 232 23.79 -14.44 13.22
C ASN A 232 22.50 -14.35 14.06
N PRO A 233 21.37 -13.90 13.47
CA PRO A 233 20.10 -13.79 14.19
C PRO A 233 19.72 -15.10 14.91
N GLY A 234 19.31 -14.98 16.17
CA GLY A 234 19.00 -16.13 17.03
C GLY A 234 20.22 -16.95 17.46
N LEU A 235 21.44 -16.38 17.40
CA LEU A 235 22.71 -17.09 17.61
C LEU A 235 22.86 -18.30 16.67
N GLY A 236 22.47 -18.10 15.40
CA GLY A 236 22.62 -19.08 14.34
C GLY A 236 24.08 -19.47 14.09
N GLU A 237 24.29 -20.56 13.37
CA GLU A 237 25.62 -20.99 12.95
C GLU A 237 26.25 -19.96 12.01
N MET A 238 27.51 -19.65 12.26
CA MET A 238 28.38 -18.85 11.42
C MET A 238 29.25 -19.80 10.58
N ASP A 239 29.38 -19.48 9.29
CA ASP A 239 30.25 -20.22 8.38
C ASP A 239 31.69 -20.23 8.91
N ALA A 240 32.32 -21.41 8.97
CA ALA A 240 33.66 -21.58 9.52
C ALA A 240 34.70 -20.75 8.75
N VAL A 241 34.51 -20.62 7.43
CA VAL A 241 35.37 -19.78 6.58
C VAL A 241 35.19 -18.29 6.93
N GLN A 242 33.96 -17.84 7.14
CA GLN A 242 33.67 -16.48 7.61
C GLN A 242 34.28 -16.20 8.99
N ALA A 243 34.11 -17.11 9.95
CA ALA A 243 34.67 -16.98 11.29
C ALA A 243 36.21 -16.88 11.26
N HIS A 244 36.86 -17.76 10.49
CA HIS A 244 38.31 -17.73 10.30
C HIS A 244 38.77 -16.41 9.67
N ARG A 245 38.09 -15.94 8.62
CA ARG A 245 38.43 -14.66 7.97
C ARG A 245 38.31 -13.47 8.90
N MET A 246 37.27 -13.40 9.72
CA MET A 246 37.11 -12.31 10.69
C MET A 246 38.17 -12.37 11.79
N ARG A 247 38.51 -13.57 12.27
CA ARG A 247 39.64 -13.76 13.21
C ARG A 247 40.95 -13.26 12.61
N THR A 248 41.26 -13.63 11.36
CA THR A 248 42.49 -13.19 10.69
C THR A 248 42.50 -11.68 10.41
N HIS A 249 41.37 -11.11 9.95
CA HIS A 249 41.27 -9.69 9.63
C HIS A 249 41.45 -8.79 10.86
N PHE A 250 40.81 -9.15 11.98
CA PHE A 250 40.82 -8.32 13.19
C PHE A 250 41.91 -8.71 14.19
N GLY A 251 42.47 -9.92 14.11
CA GLY A 251 43.49 -10.41 15.05
C GLY A 251 44.78 -9.60 15.06
N SER A 252 45.09 -8.86 13.99
CA SER A 252 46.23 -7.94 13.94
C SER A 252 45.92 -6.56 14.54
N LYS A 253 44.65 -6.19 14.66
CA LYS A 253 44.18 -4.85 15.07
C LYS A 253 43.59 -4.82 16.49
N ALA A 254 43.05 -5.94 16.94
CA ALA A 254 42.24 -6.05 18.16
C ALA A 254 42.33 -7.47 18.74
N ALA A 255 41.98 -7.61 20.02
CA ALA A 255 41.77 -8.93 20.61
C ALA A 255 40.47 -9.53 20.04
N VAL A 256 40.52 -10.78 19.59
CA VAL A 256 39.37 -11.48 19.02
C VAL A 256 39.10 -12.74 19.83
N SER A 257 37.85 -12.94 20.24
CA SER A 257 37.42 -14.18 20.87
C SER A 257 36.25 -14.81 20.13
N ALA A 258 36.46 -16.03 19.63
CA ALA A 258 35.44 -16.84 18.96
C ALA A 258 34.88 -17.90 19.91
N ARG A 259 33.57 -18.11 19.85
CA ARG A 259 32.86 -19.11 20.66
C ARG A 259 32.16 -20.12 19.77
N VAL A 260 32.37 -21.39 20.08
CA VAL A 260 31.91 -22.53 19.27
C VAL A 260 31.05 -23.44 20.13
N TRP A 261 29.95 -23.94 19.56
CA TRP A 261 29.11 -24.94 20.20
C TRP A 261 29.27 -26.26 19.45
N VAL A 262 29.61 -27.32 20.17
CA VAL A 262 29.59 -28.69 19.63
C VAL A 262 28.33 -29.37 20.13
N GLU A 263 27.34 -29.50 19.26
CA GLU A 263 26.02 -30.06 19.58
C GLU A 263 25.80 -31.38 18.85
N ARG A 264 25.24 -32.36 19.54
CA ARG A 264 24.76 -33.61 18.94
C ARG A 264 23.26 -33.67 19.11
N LYS A 265 22.56 -33.85 18.00
CA LYS A 265 21.09 -33.95 17.96
C LYS A 265 20.68 -35.19 17.17
N ASP A 266 19.59 -35.82 17.59
CA ASP A 266 18.96 -36.89 16.82
C ASP A 266 18.15 -36.32 15.62
N SER A 267 17.55 -37.21 14.83
CA SER A 267 16.71 -36.83 13.68
C SER A 267 15.47 -36.01 14.05
N TYR A 268 15.08 -35.98 15.32
CA TYR A 268 13.96 -35.20 15.85
C TYR A 268 14.41 -33.84 16.44
N GLY A 269 15.72 -33.59 16.50
CA GLY A 269 16.30 -32.37 17.06
C GLY A 269 16.47 -32.41 18.59
N VAL A 270 16.37 -33.59 19.21
CA VAL A 270 16.63 -33.78 20.65
C VAL A 270 18.13 -33.85 20.89
N TYR A 271 18.63 -33.13 21.89
CA TYR A 271 20.05 -33.16 22.26
C TYR A 271 20.45 -34.56 22.78
N ILE A 272 21.54 -35.09 22.23
CA ILE A 272 22.23 -36.29 22.69
C ILE A 272 23.38 -35.82 23.58
N PRO A 273 23.37 -36.11 24.90
CA PRO A 273 24.40 -35.61 25.79
C PRO A 273 25.76 -36.27 25.53
N TYR A 274 26.81 -35.55 25.91
CA TYR A 274 28.17 -36.04 26.01
C TYR A 274 28.40 -36.63 27.39
N GLU A 275 28.72 -37.92 27.41
CA GLU A 275 29.11 -38.62 28.62
C GLU A 275 30.57 -38.28 28.95
N ILE A 276 30.78 -37.77 30.17
CA ILE A 276 32.09 -37.43 30.72
C ILE A 276 32.24 -38.20 32.02
N ALA A 277 33.30 -38.98 32.15
CA ALA A 277 33.58 -39.77 33.34
C ALA A 277 35.05 -39.63 33.76
N PRO A 278 35.38 -39.73 35.06
CA PRO A 278 36.76 -39.82 35.51
C PRO A 278 37.45 -41.06 34.90
N LEU A 279 38.69 -40.90 34.43
CA LEU A 279 39.50 -42.03 33.94
C LEU A 279 39.75 -43.05 35.06
N GLU A 280 40.02 -42.55 36.26
CA GLU A 280 40.11 -43.33 37.49
C GLU A 280 38.90 -43.03 38.39
N PRO A 281 38.15 -44.05 38.86
CA PRO A 281 36.95 -43.86 39.66
C PRO A 281 37.27 -43.16 40.99
N VAL A 282 36.41 -42.22 41.37
CA VAL A 282 36.62 -41.35 42.54
C VAL A 282 36.19 -42.04 43.86
N LEU A 283 35.33 -43.07 43.81
CA LEU A 283 34.80 -43.81 44.97
C LEU A 283 34.51 -45.30 44.66
N ASP A 284 34.53 -46.15 45.69
CA ASP A 284 34.21 -47.61 45.69
C ASP A 284 32.75 -47.97 45.32
N GLY A 285 31.98 -47.04 44.74
CA GLY A 285 30.58 -47.24 44.39
C GLY A 285 30.19 -46.52 43.10
N GLY A 286 30.26 -47.23 41.98
CA GLY A 286 29.65 -46.88 40.68
C GLY A 286 30.27 -45.65 39.99
N GLY A 287 30.76 -45.83 38.76
CA GLY A 287 31.34 -44.75 37.96
C GLY A 287 30.37 -43.58 37.78
N ALA A 288 30.66 -42.45 38.43
CA ALA A 288 29.90 -41.22 38.25
C ALA A 288 30.12 -40.69 36.83
N VAL A 289 29.02 -40.49 36.09
CA VAL A 289 29.02 -39.97 34.71
C VAL A 289 28.27 -38.64 34.69
N LEU A 290 28.89 -37.64 34.08
CA LEU A 290 28.30 -36.34 33.79
C LEU A 290 27.76 -36.35 32.36
N ASN A 291 26.50 -35.94 32.20
CA ASN A 291 25.85 -35.79 30.90
C ASN A 291 25.81 -34.31 30.49
N ALA A 292 26.85 -33.84 29.81
CA ALA A 292 26.89 -32.47 29.28
C ALA A 292 26.02 -32.38 28.02
N THR A 293 25.07 -31.45 27.96
CA THR A 293 24.17 -31.30 26.81
C THR A 293 24.91 -30.76 25.57
N ILE A 294 25.86 -29.86 25.76
CA ILE A 294 26.67 -29.22 24.71
C ILE A 294 28.12 -29.10 25.20
N LEU A 295 29.09 -29.23 24.29
CA LEU A 295 30.47 -28.80 24.57
C LEU A 295 30.65 -27.35 24.11
N LEU A 296 31.16 -26.51 25.00
CA LEU A 296 31.44 -25.10 24.73
C LEU A 296 32.94 -24.95 24.44
N GLY A 297 33.27 -24.65 23.18
CA GLY A 297 34.63 -24.35 22.73
C GLY A 297 34.96 -22.88 22.96
N LEU A 298 35.95 -22.59 23.82
CA LEU A 298 36.43 -21.24 24.11
C LEU A 298 37.93 -21.11 23.86
N GLN A 299 38.37 -19.91 23.50
CA GLN A 299 39.80 -19.62 23.37
C GLN A 299 40.46 -19.46 24.73
N LYS A 300 41.76 -19.71 24.78
CA LYS A 300 42.64 -19.34 25.89
C LYS A 300 42.50 -17.86 26.24
N ASP A 301 42.46 -17.01 25.21
CA ASP A 301 42.39 -15.55 25.36
C ASP A 301 41.01 -15.06 25.81
N GLU A 302 40.00 -15.95 25.96
CA GLU A 302 38.72 -15.57 26.57
C GLU A 302 38.92 -15.18 28.06
N ASP A 303 39.93 -15.73 28.75
CA ASP A 303 40.30 -15.32 30.10
C ASP A 303 40.86 -13.89 30.10
N GLY A 304 40.11 -12.97 30.72
CA GLY A 304 40.42 -11.54 30.71
C GLY A 304 39.84 -10.78 29.49
N PHE A 305 39.18 -11.44 28.54
CA PHE A 305 38.52 -10.78 27.42
C PHE A 305 37.31 -9.96 27.90
N LEU A 306 36.29 -10.63 28.44
CA LEU A 306 35.13 -9.97 29.08
C LEU A 306 35.46 -9.61 30.53
N ALA A 307 35.90 -10.61 31.28
CA ALA A 307 36.32 -10.56 32.67
C ALA A 307 37.28 -11.73 32.92
N PRO A 308 38.08 -11.71 34.00
CA PRO A 308 38.81 -12.90 34.43
C PRO A 308 37.85 -14.08 34.63
N MET A 309 38.22 -15.26 34.15
CA MET A 309 37.40 -16.45 34.29
C MET A 309 37.23 -16.78 35.78
N PRO A 310 36.00 -17.03 36.25
CA PRO A 310 35.73 -17.19 37.67
C PRO A 310 36.13 -18.59 38.16
N LEU A 311 37.41 -18.88 38.14
CA LEU A 311 37.99 -20.16 38.55
C LEU A 311 38.01 -20.30 40.08
N GLU A 312 37.71 -21.49 40.55
CA GLU A 312 37.87 -21.90 41.95
C GLU A 312 39.37 -22.04 42.31
N PRO A 313 39.75 -21.86 43.58
CA PRO A 313 41.13 -21.97 44.02
C PRO A 313 41.76 -23.32 43.63
N GLY A 314 42.96 -23.27 43.03
CA GLY A 314 43.69 -24.46 42.57
C GLY A 314 43.53 -24.77 41.08
N GLY A 315 42.55 -24.17 40.40
CA GLY A 315 42.39 -24.27 38.94
C GLY A 315 43.18 -23.21 38.16
N ARG A 316 43.41 -23.50 36.86
CA ARG A 316 43.90 -22.55 35.87
C ARG A 316 43.04 -22.59 34.60
N TRP A 317 43.15 -21.56 33.77
CA TRP A 317 42.58 -21.58 32.41
C TRP A 317 43.44 -22.41 31.45
N PHE A 318 42.99 -22.52 30.20
CA PHE A 318 43.64 -23.33 29.16
C PHE A 318 45.09 -22.92 28.88
N SER A 319 45.95 -23.90 28.61
CA SER A 319 47.36 -23.65 28.28
C SER A 319 47.55 -23.20 26.83
N SER A 320 46.78 -23.78 25.89
CA SER A 320 46.69 -23.43 24.47
C SER A 320 45.29 -23.79 23.91
N ASP A 321 44.94 -23.25 22.74
CA ASP A 321 43.64 -23.49 22.10
C ASP A 321 43.46 -24.94 21.58
N ASP A 322 44.56 -25.70 21.43
CA ASP A 322 44.61 -27.10 20.99
C ASP A 322 44.89 -28.10 22.14
N ALA A 323 45.00 -27.60 23.38
CA ALA A 323 45.34 -28.43 24.52
C ALA A 323 44.26 -29.50 24.79
N ARG A 324 44.68 -30.69 25.24
CA ARG A 324 43.76 -31.75 25.69
C ARG A 324 43.31 -31.49 27.12
N GLU A 325 42.60 -30.39 27.31
CA GLU A 325 42.21 -29.86 28.61
C GLU A 325 40.69 -29.68 28.68
N ILE A 326 40.13 -29.74 29.89
CA ILE A 326 38.71 -29.53 30.14
C ILE A 326 38.52 -28.69 31.40
N VAL A 327 37.52 -27.82 31.35
CA VAL A 327 37.04 -27.03 32.49
C VAL A 327 35.58 -27.37 32.74
N LEU A 328 35.23 -27.61 34.00
CA LEU A 328 33.88 -27.95 34.43
C LEU A 328 33.34 -26.90 35.39
N SER A 329 32.02 -26.81 35.48
CA SER A 329 31.37 -25.99 36.51
C SER A 329 31.45 -26.65 37.89
N ALA A 330 31.39 -25.87 38.97
CA ALA A 330 31.43 -26.41 40.33
C ALA A 330 30.25 -27.35 40.63
N ARG A 331 29.07 -27.14 40.05
CA ARG A 331 27.97 -28.13 40.09
C ARG A 331 28.30 -29.41 39.32
N ALA A 332 28.85 -29.29 38.11
CA ALA A 332 29.20 -30.45 37.27
C ALA A 332 30.31 -31.30 37.91
N ALA A 333 31.35 -30.67 38.47
CA ALA A 333 32.43 -31.35 39.16
C ALA A 333 31.94 -32.10 40.42
N ARG A 334 31.03 -31.50 41.19
CA ARG A 334 30.40 -32.17 42.35
C ARG A 334 29.63 -33.44 41.97
N LEU A 335 28.97 -33.46 40.81
CA LEU A 335 28.28 -34.67 40.31
C LEU A 335 29.26 -35.81 40.01
N LEU A 336 30.50 -35.49 39.66
CA LEU A 336 31.59 -36.45 39.45
C LEU A 336 32.36 -36.79 40.73
N GLY A 337 31.99 -36.21 41.88
CA GLY A 337 32.73 -36.36 43.14
C GLY A 337 34.06 -35.61 43.17
N ILE A 338 34.30 -34.69 42.24
CA ILE A 338 35.58 -33.99 42.07
C ILE A 338 35.59 -32.70 42.90
N SER A 339 36.69 -32.48 43.63
CA SER A 339 36.94 -31.27 44.41
C SER A 339 37.84 -30.27 43.67
N PRO A 340 37.84 -28.97 44.02
CA PRO A 340 38.75 -27.98 43.41
C PRO A 340 40.24 -28.34 43.48
N GLU A 341 40.66 -29.10 44.50
CA GLU A 341 42.06 -29.53 44.66
C GLU A 341 42.50 -30.61 43.66
N ASP A 342 41.54 -31.26 42.99
CA ASP A 342 41.78 -32.26 41.95
C ASP A 342 42.11 -31.61 40.58
N ALA A 343 41.91 -30.29 40.45
CA ALA A 343 42.27 -29.55 39.25
C ALA A 343 43.79 -29.61 39.00
N GLY A 344 44.15 -29.93 37.76
CA GLY A 344 45.53 -30.15 37.32
C GLY A 344 46.10 -31.53 37.61
N ARG A 345 45.32 -32.44 38.23
CA ARG A 345 45.79 -33.81 38.60
C ARG A 345 44.96 -34.93 37.97
N ARG A 346 43.67 -34.71 37.74
CA ARG A 346 42.75 -35.76 37.23
C ARG A 346 42.50 -35.65 35.74
N GLU A 347 42.34 -36.80 35.10
CA GLU A 347 41.91 -36.92 33.71
C GLU A 347 40.45 -37.38 33.62
N LEU A 348 39.71 -36.78 32.70
CA LEU A 348 38.34 -37.12 32.37
C LEU A 348 38.29 -37.68 30.96
N VAL A 349 37.49 -38.72 30.76
CA VAL A 349 37.26 -39.32 29.44
C VAL A 349 36.07 -38.65 28.80
N LEU A 350 36.28 -38.08 27.60
CA LEU A 350 35.25 -37.55 26.73
C LEU A 350 35.40 -38.21 25.35
N LEU A 351 34.34 -38.85 24.84
CA LEU A 351 34.37 -39.57 23.55
C LEU A 351 35.51 -40.60 23.44
N GLY A 352 35.90 -41.22 24.55
CA GLY A 352 37.00 -42.19 24.61
C GLY A 352 38.40 -41.57 24.64
N ALA A 353 38.54 -40.25 24.64
CA ALA A 353 39.81 -39.54 24.77
C ALA A 353 39.99 -38.97 26.18
N PRO A 354 41.16 -39.16 26.83
CA PRO A 354 41.45 -38.53 28.12
C PRO A 354 41.79 -37.04 27.93
N LEU A 355 41.18 -36.20 28.77
CA LEU A 355 41.39 -34.76 28.87
C LEU A 355 41.76 -34.40 30.31
N LEU A 356 42.77 -33.56 30.49
CA LEU A 356 43.18 -33.08 31.81
C LEU A 356 42.17 -32.06 32.34
N LEU A 357 41.59 -32.30 33.52
CA LEU A 357 40.79 -31.31 34.21
C LEU A 357 41.71 -30.22 34.75
N VAL A 358 41.69 -29.02 34.15
CA VAL A 358 42.61 -27.93 34.52
C VAL A 358 41.99 -26.87 35.42
N GLY A 359 40.66 -26.79 35.46
CA GLY A 359 39.96 -25.78 36.24
C GLY A 359 38.51 -26.15 36.53
N ILE A 360 38.01 -25.60 37.64
CA ILE A 360 36.60 -25.61 38.01
C ILE A 360 36.12 -24.17 38.09
N ILE A 361 34.98 -23.84 37.48
CA ILE A 361 34.44 -22.48 37.48
C ILE A 361 33.24 -22.33 38.44
N ASP A 362 33.13 -21.15 39.05
CA ASP A 362 31.98 -20.72 39.83
C ASP A 362 30.76 -20.56 38.90
N ASP A 363 29.73 -21.36 39.16
CA ASP A 363 28.52 -21.43 38.33
C ASP A 363 27.82 -20.06 38.22
N GLU A 364 27.64 -19.34 39.33
CA GLU A 364 26.84 -18.11 39.36
C GLU A 364 27.55 -16.94 38.69
N LYS A 365 28.86 -16.83 38.88
CA LYS A 365 29.66 -15.80 38.21
C LYS A 365 29.73 -16.04 36.72
N PHE A 366 29.90 -17.29 36.28
CA PHE A 366 29.95 -17.63 34.86
C PHE A 366 28.60 -17.44 34.16
N GLU A 367 27.50 -17.86 34.79
CA GLU A 367 26.13 -17.68 34.29
C GLU A 367 25.74 -16.19 34.15
N LYS A 368 26.44 -15.26 34.81
CA LYS A 368 26.24 -13.80 34.73
C LYS A 368 27.08 -13.11 33.66
N LEU A 369 28.04 -13.79 33.02
CA LEU A 369 28.86 -13.17 31.97
C LEU A 369 28.01 -12.84 30.74
N ARG A 370 28.08 -11.59 30.30
CA ARG A 370 27.33 -11.04 29.17
C ARG A 370 28.27 -10.21 28.30
N ASP A 371 28.15 -10.40 26.99
CA ASP A 371 28.84 -9.63 25.97
C ASP A 371 28.00 -8.40 25.55
N ILE A 372 28.45 -7.65 24.54
CA ILE A 372 27.70 -6.53 23.94
C ILE A 372 26.31 -7.03 23.51
N ALA A 373 25.30 -6.16 23.63
CA ALA A 373 23.87 -6.45 23.47
C ALA A 373 23.32 -7.49 24.48
N GLY A 374 24.09 -7.77 25.54
CA GLY A 374 23.73 -8.71 26.59
C GLY A 374 23.91 -10.18 26.19
N ILE A 375 24.56 -10.49 25.07
CA ILE A 375 24.66 -11.87 24.59
C ILE A 375 25.33 -12.76 25.65
N PRO A 376 24.71 -13.86 26.11
CA PRO A 376 25.32 -14.74 27.11
C PRO A 376 26.52 -15.50 26.51
N VAL A 377 27.54 -15.76 27.32
CA VAL A 377 28.66 -16.66 26.95
C VAL A 377 28.16 -18.10 26.82
N LEU A 378 27.19 -18.49 27.64
CA LEU A 378 26.60 -19.83 27.65
C LEU A 378 25.68 -20.07 26.45
N PRO A 379 25.66 -21.30 25.90
CA PRO A 379 24.81 -21.66 24.77
C PRO A 379 23.32 -21.43 24.98
N LEU A 380 22.61 -21.16 23.88
CA LEU A 380 21.15 -21.17 23.86
C LEU A 380 20.66 -22.59 23.52
N LEU A 381 19.89 -23.19 24.42
CA LEU A 381 19.26 -24.49 24.21
C LEU A 381 17.87 -24.29 23.59
N ILE A 382 17.62 -25.02 22.50
CA ILE A 382 16.40 -24.93 21.72
C ILE A 382 15.66 -26.27 21.78
N GLU A 383 14.37 -26.25 22.10
CA GLU A 383 13.54 -27.45 22.12
C GLU A 383 13.43 -28.10 20.73
N ALA A 384 13.37 -29.43 20.72
CA ALA A 384 13.24 -30.25 19.52
C ALA A 384 12.08 -29.79 18.63
N GLY A 385 12.33 -29.68 17.32
CA GLY A 385 11.34 -29.25 16.33
C GLY A 385 11.05 -27.75 16.27
N ARG A 386 11.65 -26.91 17.13
CA ARG A 386 11.40 -25.45 17.17
C ARG A 386 12.48 -24.59 16.51
N GLU A 387 13.60 -25.16 16.06
CA GLU A 387 14.73 -24.39 15.47
C GLU A 387 14.30 -23.45 14.34
N LYS A 388 13.53 -23.94 13.36
CA LYS A 388 13.03 -23.11 12.25
C LYS A 388 12.07 -22.01 12.73
N GLN A 389 11.31 -22.24 13.80
CA GLN A 389 10.43 -21.23 14.38
C GLN A 389 11.22 -20.17 15.13
N VAL A 390 12.27 -20.54 15.87
CA VAL A 390 13.17 -19.61 16.56
C VAL A 390 13.91 -18.73 15.55
N GLN A 391 14.43 -19.33 14.47
CA GLN A 391 15.07 -18.58 13.39
C GLN A 391 14.09 -17.64 12.69
N ALA A 392 12.89 -18.13 12.35
CA ALA A 392 11.86 -17.31 11.72
C ALA A 392 11.35 -16.19 12.65
N ALA A 393 11.26 -16.43 13.96
CA ALA A 393 10.89 -15.41 14.95
C ALA A 393 11.98 -14.34 15.07
N ALA A 394 13.26 -14.72 15.12
CA ALA A 394 14.40 -13.82 15.09
C ALA A 394 14.47 -12.97 13.81
N LEU A 395 13.84 -13.45 12.72
CA LEU A 395 13.68 -12.73 11.45
C LEU A 395 12.41 -11.86 11.39
N ARG A 396 11.41 -12.06 12.27
CA ARG A 396 10.04 -11.49 12.16
C ARG A 396 9.66 -10.43 13.18
N SER A 397 10.30 -10.36 14.34
CA SER A 397 10.07 -9.27 15.32
C SER A 397 10.33 -7.90 14.65
N ASP A 398 9.76 -6.79 15.17
CA ASP A 398 9.93 -5.41 14.64
C ASP A 398 11.42 -5.01 14.41
N THR A 399 12.31 -5.83 14.96
CA THR A 399 13.68 -6.20 14.58
C THR A 399 13.97 -6.45 13.09
N ALA A 400 12.99 -6.41 12.18
CA ALA A 400 13.24 -6.33 10.73
C ALA A 400 14.03 -5.05 10.33
N ARG A 401 14.04 -4.01 11.19
CA ARG A 401 14.92 -2.84 11.03
C ARG A 401 16.22 -2.88 11.85
N THR A 402 16.26 -3.65 12.95
CA THR A 402 17.39 -3.63 13.91
C THR A 402 18.25 -4.89 13.92
N GLY A 403 17.77 -5.99 13.34
CA GLY A 403 18.53 -7.21 13.02
C GLY A 403 19.14 -7.99 14.18
N LEU A 404 19.07 -7.50 15.42
CA LEU A 404 19.72 -8.08 16.60
C LEU A 404 18.72 -8.14 17.75
N LEU A 405 18.51 -9.35 18.28
CA LEU A 405 17.73 -9.59 19.49
C LEU A 405 18.57 -9.16 20.69
N GLN A 406 18.02 -8.33 21.58
CA GLN A 406 18.62 -8.17 22.91
C GLN A 406 18.57 -9.52 23.64
N ALA A 407 19.48 -9.73 24.58
CA ALA A 407 19.51 -10.95 25.41
C ALA A 407 18.17 -11.33 26.06
N GLY A 408 17.35 -10.32 26.42
CA GLY A 408 16.00 -10.52 26.95
C GLY A 408 15.03 -11.10 25.90
N GLU A 409 15.13 -10.66 24.65
CA GLU A 409 14.28 -11.11 23.55
C GLU A 409 14.64 -12.53 23.08
N LEU A 410 15.92 -12.95 23.24
CA LEU A 410 16.37 -14.32 22.95
C LEU A 410 15.71 -15.36 23.87
N THR A 411 15.37 -15.00 25.11
CA THR A 411 14.68 -15.87 26.07
C THR A 411 13.16 -15.78 26.02
N ASP A 412 12.61 -14.76 25.37
CA ASP A 412 11.16 -14.57 25.22
C ASP A 412 10.57 -15.45 24.09
N VAL A 413 11.41 -16.09 23.29
CA VAL A 413 10.96 -17.04 22.25
C VAL A 413 10.56 -18.38 22.91
N PRO A 414 9.30 -18.83 22.78
CA PRO A 414 8.85 -20.07 23.39
C PRO A 414 9.70 -21.28 22.97
N GLY A 415 10.16 -22.06 23.96
CA GLY A 415 11.00 -23.24 23.74
C GLY A 415 12.49 -22.95 23.60
N THR A 416 12.94 -21.77 24.02
CA THR A 416 14.36 -21.44 24.15
C THR A 416 14.73 -21.14 25.60
N ARG A 417 15.93 -21.54 26.01
CA ARG A 417 16.50 -21.15 27.31
C ARG A 417 18.02 -21.05 27.22
N VAL A 418 18.63 -20.16 27.98
CA VAL A 418 20.09 -20.17 28.14
C VAL A 418 20.49 -21.44 28.93
N ALA A 419 21.56 -22.09 28.51
CA ALA A 419 22.16 -23.22 29.22
C ALA A 419 22.61 -22.78 30.62
N ARG A 420 22.53 -23.68 31.59
CA ARG A 420 23.17 -23.48 32.90
C ARG A 420 24.63 -23.92 32.81
N ALA A 421 25.48 -23.45 33.72
CA ALA A 421 26.90 -23.84 33.71
C ALA A 421 27.10 -25.37 33.80
N GLN A 422 26.20 -26.07 34.50
CA GLN A 422 26.19 -27.53 34.61
C GLN A 422 25.78 -28.28 33.33
N ASP A 423 25.07 -27.61 32.41
CA ASP A 423 24.58 -28.22 31.17
C ASP A 423 25.71 -28.34 30.12
N VAL A 424 26.87 -27.73 30.37
CA VAL A 424 27.98 -27.64 29.43
C VAL A 424 29.29 -28.14 30.02
N ALA A 425 30.13 -28.69 29.16
CA ALA A 425 31.56 -28.89 29.45
C ALA A 425 32.38 -27.95 28.57
N ILE A 426 33.39 -27.29 29.15
CA ILE A 426 34.16 -26.26 28.47
C ILE A 426 35.48 -26.86 28.04
N ILE A 427 35.80 -26.73 26.76
CA ILE A 427 37.02 -27.26 26.15
C ILE A 427 37.72 -26.18 25.31
N PRO A 428 39.02 -26.31 25.03
CA PRO A 428 39.73 -25.39 24.14
C PRO A 428 39.11 -25.32 22.74
N LEU A 429 39.16 -24.14 22.12
CA LEU A 429 38.49 -23.84 20.85
C LEU A 429 38.92 -24.79 19.71
N GLU A 430 40.22 -24.93 19.46
CA GLU A 430 40.72 -25.74 18.34
C GLU A 430 40.54 -27.24 18.63
N LEU A 431 40.56 -27.66 19.91
CA LEU A 431 40.12 -29.00 20.30
C LEU A 431 38.64 -29.22 19.91
N ALA A 432 37.74 -28.29 20.24
CA ALA A 432 36.34 -28.37 19.86
C ALA A 432 36.16 -28.46 18.34
N VAL A 433 36.88 -27.65 17.58
CA VAL A 433 36.90 -27.68 16.11
C VAL A 433 37.38 -29.03 15.58
N SER A 434 38.41 -29.62 16.19
CA SER A 434 38.95 -30.92 15.79
C SER A 434 37.98 -32.10 15.99
N LEU A 435 36.95 -31.95 16.82
CA LEU A 435 35.89 -32.95 17.01
C LEU A 435 34.93 -33.03 15.81
N GLY A 436 35.02 -32.12 14.84
CA GLY A 436 34.31 -32.18 13.55
C GLY A 436 32.91 -31.55 13.52
N ASP A 437 32.16 -31.57 14.63
CA ASP A 437 30.79 -31.02 14.72
C ASP A 437 30.70 -29.63 15.37
N ALA A 438 31.80 -28.87 15.31
CA ALA A 438 31.93 -27.59 15.97
C ALA A 438 31.34 -26.46 15.11
N ARG A 439 30.33 -25.75 15.65
CA ARG A 439 29.64 -24.65 14.98
C ARG A 439 30.02 -23.31 15.59
N PHE A 440 30.59 -22.39 14.80
CA PHE A 440 30.86 -21.02 15.25
C PHE A 440 29.54 -20.27 15.47
N ARG A 441 29.45 -19.49 16.55
CA ARG A 441 28.19 -18.82 16.95
C ARG A 441 28.35 -17.32 17.12
N THR A 442 29.39 -16.94 17.87
CA THR A 442 29.70 -15.54 18.12
C THR A 442 31.19 -15.31 17.95
N LEU A 443 31.52 -14.15 17.37
CA LEU A 443 32.88 -13.66 17.28
C LEU A 443 32.90 -12.24 17.84
N SER A 444 33.63 -12.06 18.93
CA SER A 444 33.72 -10.79 19.65
C SER A 444 35.08 -10.15 19.42
N VAL A 445 35.09 -8.85 19.13
CA VAL A 445 36.30 -8.09 18.81
C VAL A 445 36.43 -6.92 19.78
N LYS A 446 37.51 -6.89 20.56
CA LYS A 446 37.79 -5.87 21.58
C LYS A 446 39.03 -5.07 21.22
N TYR A 447 38.86 -3.77 21.02
CA TYR A 447 39.95 -2.86 20.71
C TYR A 447 40.65 -2.44 22.00
N LEU A 448 41.98 -2.51 21.99
CA LEU A 448 42.81 -2.04 23.08
C LEU A 448 43.44 -0.70 22.70
N PRO A 449 43.66 0.22 23.67
CA PRO A 449 44.36 1.47 23.42
C PRO A 449 45.80 1.19 23.02
N GLN A 450 46.27 1.81 21.93
CA GLN A 450 47.67 1.74 21.53
C GLN A 450 48.53 2.64 22.44
N PRO A 451 49.84 2.39 22.58
CA PRO A 451 50.71 3.21 23.42
C PRO A 451 50.67 4.69 23.02
N GLY A 452 50.25 5.57 23.93
CA GLY A 452 50.13 7.02 23.69
C GLY A 452 48.82 7.47 23.03
N GLU A 453 47.88 6.55 22.79
CA GLU A 453 46.59 6.84 22.19
C GLU A 453 45.56 7.32 23.23
N ASP A 454 44.75 8.34 22.86
CA ASP A 454 43.62 8.79 23.68
C ASP A 454 42.52 7.70 23.69
N PRO A 455 41.99 7.27 24.85
CA PRO A 455 40.85 6.36 24.93
C PRO A 455 39.66 6.75 24.03
N ARG A 456 39.46 8.04 23.73
CA ARG A 456 38.40 8.50 22.82
C ARG A 456 38.63 8.12 21.36
N SER A 457 39.88 8.02 20.91
CA SER A 457 40.16 7.61 19.52
C SER A 457 39.95 6.12 19.30
N VAL A 458 39.97 5.30 20.37
CA VAL A 458 39.66 3.87 20.29
C VAL A 458 38.21 3.67 19.84
N SER A 459 37.25 4.33 20.49
CA SER A 459 35.83 4.27 20.10
C SER A 459 35.63 4.77 18.66
N GLN A 460 36.36 5.79 18.23
CA GLN A 460 36.30 6.29 16.85
C GLN A 460 36.83 5.28 15.82
N ARG A 461 37.91 4.54 16.13
CA ARG A 461 38.39 3.47 15.25
C ARG A 461 37.36 2.35 15.11
N VAL A 462 36.78 1.92 16.23
CA VAL A 462 35.70 0.91 16.23
C VAL A 462 34.56 1.38 15.34
N TRP A 463 34.12 2.64 15.48
CA TRP A 463 33.07 3.21 14.65
C TRP A 463 33.42 3.23 13.15
N ASN A 464 34.65 3.60 12.82
CA ASN A 464 35.10 3.68 11.43
C ASN A 464 35.20 2.29 10.79
N ASP A 465 35.81 1.34 11.50
CA ASP A 465 35.99 -0.04 11.02
C ASP A 465 34.65 -0.78 10.89
N THR A 466 33.71 -0.58 11.83
CA THR A 466 32.37 -1.17 11.75
C THR A 466 31.55 -0.59 10.60
N ASN A 467 31.57 0.73 10.41
CA ASN A 467 30.92 1.35 9.25
C ASN A 467 31.55 0.90 7.92
N ALA A 468 32.88 0.73 7.87
CA ALA A 468 33.57 0.20 6.70
C ALA A 468 33.15 -1.26 6.42
N LEU A 469 33.13 -2.13 7.44
CA LEU A 469 32.68 -3.52 7.28
C LEU A 469 31.27 -3.59 6.69
N MET A 470 30.36 -2.74 7.16
CA MET A 470 28.99 -2.67 6.65
C MET A 470 28.88 -2.15 5.21
N ARG A 471 29.86 -1.35 4.77
CA ARG A 471 29.98 -0.91 3.38
C ARG A 471 30.51 -1.99 2.45
N PHE A 472 30.99 -3.14 2.93
CA PHE A 472 31.55 -4.18 2.08
C PHE A 472 30.90 -5.56 2.29
N GLN A 473 30.23 -5.78 3.42
CA GLN A 473 29.52 -7.03 3.73
C GLN A 473 28.13 -6.74 4.31
N ASP A 474 27.14 -7.56 3.94
CA ASP A 474 25.81 -7.55 4.57
C ASP A 474 25.88 -8.23 5.94
N VAL A 475 26.47 -7.51 6.89
CA VAL A 475 26.81 -8.01 8.22
C VAL A 475 26.05 -7.21 9.27
N ARG A 476 25.55 -7.94 10.27
CA ARG A 476 24.86 -7.37 11.44
C ARG A 476 25.82 -7.35 12.61
N LEU A 477 26.01 -6.18 13.20
CA LEU A 477 26.98 -5.97 14.28
C LEU A 477 26.31 -5.35 15.49
N SER A 478 26.63 -5.88 16.67
CA SER A 478 26.42 -5.18 17.93
C SER A 478 27.70 -4.45 18.28
N VAL A 479 27.67 -3.12 18.30
CA VAL A 479 28.83 -2.26 18.56
C VAL A 479 28.73 -1.65 19.96
N GLY A 480 29.83 -1.65 20.69
CA GLY A 480 29.96 -1.04 22.00
C GLY A 480 30.97 0.11 21.95
N LEU A 481 30.57 1.27 22.46
CA LEU A 481 31.41 2.47 22.54
C LEU A 481 31.45 2.96 23.98
N LYS A 482 32.65 3.10 24.57
CA LYS A 482 32.83 3.71 25.90
C LYS A 482 32.90 5.22 25.85
N SER A 483 33.26 5.79 24.71
CA SER A 483 33.32 7.25 24.50
C SER A 483 32.43 7.68 23.33
N PRO A 484 31.92 8.93 23.34
CA PRO A 484 31.21 9.51 22.21
C PRO A 484 32.09 9.60 20.96
N VAL A 485 31.51 9.39 19.78
CA VAL A 485 32.18 9.41 18.48
C VAL A 485 31.48 10.38 17.52
N HIS A 486 32.14 10.74 16.42
CA HIS A 486 31.58 11.62 15.39
C HIS A 486 31.26 10.83 14.11
N ARG A 487 30.11 11.14 13.50
CA ARG A 487 29.60 10.56 12.26
C ARG A 487 29.67 11.58 11.11
N GLY A 488 30.22 11.14 9.98
CA GLY A 488 30.20 11.87 8.69
C GLY A 488 31.04 13.14 8.67
N GLU A 489 31.05 13.83 7.52
CA GLU A 489 31.70 15.15 7.36
C GLU A 489 31.00 16.25 8.18
N GLU A 490 29.70 16.10 8.45
CA GLU A 490 28.89 17.03 9.27
C GLU A 490 29.14 16.89 10.78
N MET A 491 30.11 16.07 11.21
CA MET A 491 30.57 15.95 12.60
C MET A 491 29.43 15.69 13.61
N THR A 492 28.41 14.92 13.22
CA THR A 492 27.27 14.64 14.09
C THR A 492 27.72 13.75 15.24
N ARG A 493 27.51 14.19 16.49
CA ARG A 493 27.93 13.45 17.69
C ARG A 493 27.01 12.26 17.95
N VAL A 494 27.62 11.08 18.11
CA VAL A 494 27.00 9.85 18.59
C VAL A 494 27.49 9.62 20.01
N ASP A 495 26.58 9.41 20.94
CA ASP A 495 26.93 9.24 22.35
C ASP A 495 27.59 7.89 22.64
N ALA A 496 28.16 7.75 23.85
CA ALA A 496 28.66 6.46 24.31
C ALA A 496 27.49 5.52 24.60
N GLY A 497 27.66 4.24 24.33
CA GLY A 497 26.62 3.23 24.55
C GLY A 497 26.75 2.05 23.60
N GLN A 498 25.68 1.24 23.56
CA GLN A 498 25.59 0.07 22.70
C GLN A 498 24.70 0.37 21.49
N TYR A 499 25.09 -0.12 20.33
CA TYR A 499 24.42 0.13 19.06
C TYR A 499 24.24 -1.18 18.28
N ALA A 500 23.07 -1.35 17.67
CA ALA A 500 22.87 -2.33 16.61
C ALA A 500 23.06 -1.63 15.27
N MET A 501 23.93 -2.19 14.42
CA MET A 501 24.14 -1.68 13.08
C MET A 501 23.74 -2.73 12.03
N VAL A 502 22.90 -2.32 11.08
CA VAL A 502 22.43 -3.15 9.95
C VAL A 502 22.56 -2.40 8.63
N SER A 503 23.06 -3.07 7.59
CA SER A 503 23.08 -2.53 6.23
C SER A 503 21.64 -2.38 5.72
N SER A 504 21.22 -1.18 5.34
CA SER A 504 19.91 -0.99 4.71
C SER A 504 20.01 -0.01 3.55
N SER A 505 19.41 -0.36 2.41
CA SER A 505 19.19 0.59 1.32
C SER A 505 18.04 1.52 1.69
N SER A 506 18.36 2.74 2.11
CA SER A 506 17.33 3.76 2.33
C SER A 506 17.25 4.64 1.10
N ALA A 507 16.05 4.73 0.51
CA ALA A 507 15.80 5.68 -0.58
C ALA A 507 15.83 7.10 0.01
N GLN A 508 16.97 7.78 -0.08
CA GLN A 508 17.03 9.20 0.25
C GLN A 508 16.42 9.98 -0.91
N VAL A 509 15.22 10.52 -0.70
CA VAL A 509 14.65 11.51 -1.61
C VAL A 509 15.42 12.82 -1.39
N GLY A 510 16.57 12.93 -2.04
CA GLY A 510 17.39 14.14 -2.02
C GLY A 510 16.59 15.33 -2.55
N GLY A 511 16.24 16.26 -1.66
CA GLY A 511 15.68 17.56 -2.04
C GLY A 511 14.18 17.60 -2.27
N PHE A 512 13.38 17.44 -1.20
CA PHE A 512 11.94 17.77 -1.20
C PHE A 512 11.63 19.11 -1.87
N LEU A 513 12.48 20.13 -1.64
CA LEU A 513 12.34 21.45 -2.25
C LEU A 513 12.46 21.43 -3.79
N LYS A 514 13.33 20.57 -4.34
CA LYS A 514 13.50 20.41 -5.79
C LYS A 514 12.22 19.84 -6.44
N VAL A 515 11.47 19.03 -5.70
CA VAL A 515 10.22 18.40 -6.16
C VAL A 515 9.00 19.30 -5.93
N ALA A 516 8.97 20.04 -4.82
CA ALA A 516 7.84 20.89 -4.45
C ALA A 516 7.60 22.03 -5.45
N ILE A 517 8.67 22.67 -5.96
CA ILE A 517 8.55 23.84 -6.85
C ILE A 517 7.84 23.48 -8.17
N PRO A 518 8.25 22.44 -8.94
CA PRO A 518 7.54 22.03 -10.15
C PRO A 518 6.08 21.60 -9.91
N ILE A 519 5.79 20.94 -8.78
CA ILE A 519 4.41 20.56 -8.40
C ILE A 519 3.56 21.81 -8.28
N ILE A 520 4.01 22.79 -7.51
CA ILE A 520 3.23 24.01 -7.23
C ILE A 520 3.01 24.78 -8.55
N LEU A 521 4.04 24.97 -9.36
CA LEU A 521 3.92 25.63 -10.66
C LEU A 521 2.93 24.92 -11.58
N GLY A 522 3.07 23.59 -11.73
CA GLY A 522 2.14 22.79 -12.52
C GLY A 522 0.71 22.88 -12.01
N ALA A 523 0.54 22.79 -10.69
CA ALA A 523 -0.76 22.87 -10.03
C ALA A 523 -1.46 24.21 -10.29
N THR A 524 -0.74 25.33 -10.20
CA THR A 524 -1.28 26.67 -10.44
C THR A 524 -1.68 26.86 -11.91
N ILE A 525 -0.86 26.36 -12.86
CA ILE A 525 -1.17 26.49 -14.30
C ILE A 525 -2.43 25.68 -14.65
N ILE A 526 -2.53 24.45 -14.16
CA ILE A 526 -3.69 23.58 -14.40
C ILE A 526 -4.94 24.19 -13.77
N LEU A 527 -4.85 24.69 -12.53
CA LEU A 527 -5.94 25.36 -11.84
C LEU A 527 -6.49 26.53 -12.66
N ASN A 528 -5.61 27.42 -13.13
CA ASN A 528 -6.01 28.59 -13.91
C ASN A 528 -6.66 28.17 -15.25
N THR A 529 -6.10 27.17 -15.91
CA THR A 529 -6.62 26.65 -17.19
C THR A 529 -8.00 26.02 -17.03
N MET A 530 -8.20 25.22 -15.98
CA MET A 530 -9.49 24.58 -15.70
C MET A 530 -10.54 25.59 -15.23
N LEU A 531 -10.15 26.62 -14.47
CA LEU A 531 -11.07 27.69 -14.07
C LEU A 531 -11.60 28.46 -15.31
N GLY A 532 -10.71 28.80 -16.24
CA GLY A 532 -11.10 29.39 -17.52
C GLY A 532 -12.03 28.48 -18.34
N SER A 533 -11.78 27.17 -18.35
CA SER A 533 -12.66 26.17 -19.00
C SER A 533 -14.07 26.18 -18.43
N VAL A 534 -14.22 26.25 -17.10
CA VAL A 534 -15.52 26.30 -16.43
C VAL A 534 -16.28 27.59 -16.76
N MET A 535 -15.59 28.74 -16.74
CA MET A 535 -16.20 30.04 -17.02
C MET A 535 -16.78 30.11 -18.44
N GLU A 536 -16.05 29.61 -19.43
CA GLU A 536 -16.52 29.57 -20.82
C GLU A 536 -17.69 28.59 -21.03
N ARG A 537 -17.78 27.54 -20.20
CA ARG A 537 -18.80 26.49 -20.31
C ARG A 537 -20.03 26.75 -19.45
N LYS A 538 -20.12 27.91 -18.80
CA LYS A 538 -21.25 28.25 -17.93
C LYS A 538 -22.60 28.08 -18.63
N ARG A 539 -22.72 28.50 -19.89
CA ARG A 539 -23.95 28.35 -20.69
C ARG A 539 -24.28 26.88 -20.99
N GLU A 540 -23.28 26.07 -21.32
CA GLU A 540 -23.46 24.62 -21.56
C GLU A 540 -23.89 23.92 -20.26
N ILE A 541 -23.26 24.26 -19.13
CA ILE A 541 -23.61 23.74 -17.80
C ILE A 541 -25.06 24.07 -17.44
N SER A 542 -25.52 25.29 -17.72
CA SER A 542 -26.92 25.68 -17.52
C SER A 542 -27.89 24.89 -18.40
N ILE A 543 -27.51 24.54 -19.64
CA ILE A 543 -28.33 23.70 -20.52
C ILE A 543 -28.44 22.27 -19.96
N TYR A 544 -27.33 21.67 -19.51
CA TYR A 544 -27.36 20.33 -18.91
C TYR A 544 -28.22 20.29 -17.65
N ASN A 545 -28.14 21.32 -16.80
CA ASN A 545 -29.00 21.46 -15.63
C ASN A 545 -30.48 21.61 -16.01
N ALA A 546 -30.80 22.38 -17.05
CA ALA A 546 -32.18 22.53 -17.54
C ALA A 546 -32.79 21.21 -18.03
N ILE A 547 -31.95 20.27 -18.48
CA ILE A 547 -32.36 18.90 -18.90
C ILE A 547 -32.38 17.93 -17.70
N GLY A 548 -32.09 18.40 -16.48
CA GLY A 548 -32.18 17.62 -15.24
C GLY A 548 -30.91 16.88 -14.83
N LEU A 549 -29.74 17.26 -15.36
CA LEU A 549 -28.47 16.63 -14.99
C LEU A 549 -28.07 17.00 -13.55
N ASN A 550 -27.80 15.99 -12.72
CA ASN A 550 -27.34 16.21 -11.34
C ASN A 550 -26.03 17.04 -11.31
N PRO A 551 -25.90 18.08 -10.46
CA PRO A 551 -24.67 18.84 -10.25
C PRO A 551 -23.40 17.98 -10.07
N THR A 552 -23.53 16.84 -9.40
CA THR A 552 -22.40 15.91 -9.20
C THR A 552 -21.92 15.30 -10.52
N HIS A 553 -22.81 15.07 -11.50
CA HIS A 553 -22.42 14.57 -12.82
C HIS A 553 -21.65 15.64 -13.61
N VAL A 554 -21.99 16.92 -13.44
CA VAL A 554 -21.21 18.03 -14.04
C VAL A 554 -19.79 18.04 -13.46
N MET A 555 -19.63 17.84 -12.16
CA MET A 555 -18.29 17.70 -11.53
C MET A 555 -17.50 16.55 -12.16
N VAL A 556 -18.14 15.39 -12.37
CA VAL A 556 -17.52 14.20 -12.97
C VAL A 556 -17.06 14.47 -14.40
N PHE A 557 -17.72 15.34 -15.19
CA PHE A 557 -17.23 15.71 -16.52
C PHE A 557 -15.84 16.35 -16.46
N PHE A 558 -15.64 17.31 -15.57
CA PHE A 558 -14.37 18.03 -15.45
C PHE A 558 -13.27 17.16 -14.81
N LEU A 559 -13.63 16.31 -13.85
CA LEU A 559 -12.70 15.33 -13.26
C LEU A 559 -12.29 14.24 -14.28
N ALA A 560 -13.20 13.86 -15.18
CA ALA A 560 -12.88 12.96 -16.28
C ALA A 560 -11.88 13.59 -17.25
N GLU A 561 -12.11 14.86 -17.63
CA GLU A 561 -11.19 15.61 -18.49
C GLU A 561 -9.79 15.72 -17.85
N SER A 562 -9.71 16.02 -16.56
CA SER A 562 -8.42 16.11 -15.86
C SER A 562 -7.73 14.76 -15.69
N LEU A 563 -8.45 13.66 -15.47
CA LEU A 563 -7.86 12.33 -15.46
C LEU A 563 -7.22 11.99 -16.82
N VAL A 564 -7.91 12.29 -17.91
CA VAL A 564 -7.38 12.09 -19.26
C VAL A 564 -6.15 12.95 -19.50
N PHE A 565 -6.19 14.23 -19.12
CA PHE A 565 -5.05 15.12 -19.20
C PHE A 565 -3.85 14.63 -18.38
N GLY A 566 -4.09 14.20 -17.14
CA GLY A 566 -3.06 13.69 -16.25
C GLY A 566 -2.41 12.42 -16.81
N LEU A 567 -3.21 11.46 -17.27
CA LEU A 567 -2.69 10.21 -17.82
C LEU A 567 -1.94 10.45 -19.14
N VAL A 568 -2.57 11.12 -20.11
CA VAL A 568 -1.96 11.39 -21.42
C VAL A 568 -0.71 12.25 -21.28
N GLY A 569 -0.78 13.29 -20.46
CA GLY A 569 0.35 14.16 -20.18
C GLY A 569 1.49 13.46 -19.46
N ALA A 570 1.20 12.59 -18.49
CA ALA A 570 2.24 11.88 -17.74
C ALA A 570 2.96 10.84 -18.60
N VAL A 571 2.23 10.02 -19.37
CA VAL A 571 2.81 9.01 -20.27
C VAL A 571 3.63 9.69 -21.37
N ALA A 572 3.07 10.70 -22.03
CA ALA A 572 3.76 11.42 -23.08
C ALA A 572 4.97 12.22 -22.54
N GLY A 573 4.84 12.82 -21.36
CA GLY A 573 5.92 13.50 -20.64
C GLY A 573 7.10 12.58 -20.38
N TYR A 574 6.84 11.36 -19.92
CA TYR A 574 7.86 10.33 -19.74
C TYR A 574 8.58 9.99 -21.05
N LEU A 575 7.81 9.68 -22.12
CA LEU A 575 8.40 9.28 -23.41
C LEU A 575 9.23 10.40 -24.03
N VAL A 576 8.69 11.62 -24.06
CA VAL A 576 9.39 12.80 -24.59
C VAL A 576 10.63 13.08 -23.77
N GLY A 577 10.54 12.99 -22.44
CA GLY A 577 11.68 13.20 -21.56
C GLY A 577 12.81 12.22 -21.81
N GLN A 578 12.48 10.93 -21.95
CA GLN A 578 13.47 9.90 -22.19
C GLN A 578 14.06 9.99 -23.60
N MET A 579 13.26 10.30 -24.63
CA MET A 579 13.78 10.56 -25.98
C MET A 579 14.71 11.77 -26.03
N LEU A 580 14.33 12.86 -25.38
CA LEU A 580 15.14 14.08 -25.33
C LEU A 580 16.44 13.80 -24.58
N SER A 581 16.39 13.09 -23.47
CA SER A 581 17.59 12.71 -22.73
C SER A 581 18.52 11.81 -23.55
N LEU A 582 18.03 10.80 -24.27
CA LEU A 582 18.86 9.98 -25.16
C LEU A 582 19.57 10.82 -26.24
N GLY A 583 18.95 11.92 -26.67
CA GLY A 583 19.55 12.88 -27.60
C GLY A 583 20.59 13.78 -26.93
N VAL A 584 20.27 14.33 -25.75
CA VAL A 584 21.11 15.30 -25.04
C VAL A 584 22.28 14.63 -24.31
N SER A 585 22.13 13.38 -23.86
CA SER A 585 23.18 12.60 -23.19
C SER A 585 24.43 12.39 -24.06
N ARG A 586 24.30 12.55 -25.39
CA ARG A 586 25.44 12.55 -26.33
C ARG A 586 26.29 13.81 -26.28
N PHE A 587 25.76 14.90 -25.71
CA PHE A 587 26.40 16.22 -25.66
C PHE A 587 26.71 16.67 -24.23
N ILE A 588 25.97 16.19 -23.23
CA ILE A 588 26.09 16.54 -21.81
C ILE A 588 25.94 15.25 -20.99
N ASP A 589 26.77 15.05 -19.96
CA ASP A 589 26.59 13.97 -18.98
C ASP A 589 25.31 14.20 -18.16
N LEU A 590 24.20 13.62 -18.62
CA LEU A 590 22.92 13.62 -17.91
C LEU A 590 22.67 12.21 -17.36
N ASN A 591 22.84 12.05 -16.04
CA ASN A 591 22.47 10.82 -15.35
C ASN A 591 20.96 10.79 -15.10
N LEU A 592 20.25 10.09 -15.97
CA LEU A 592 18.84 9.78 -15.75
C LEU A 592 18.68 8.57 -14.84
N ASN A 593 17.83 8.76 -13.85
CA ASN A 593 17.41 7.68 -12.97
C ASN A 593 16.34 6.82 -13.67
N TYR A 594 16.70 5.59 -14.02
CA TYR A 594 15.79 4.60 -14.59
C TYR A 594 15.03 3.79 -13.54
N SER A 595 15.11 4.16 -12.25
CA SER A 595 14.43 3.45 -11.17
C SER A 595 12.91 3.45 -11.36
N SER A 596 12.34 2.26 -11.24
CA SER A 596 10.96 1.99 -11.62
C SER A 596 9.96 2.57 -10.63
N LEU A 597 10.30 2.46 -9.34
CA LEU A 597 9.48 2.96 -8.26
C LEU A 597 9.44 4.50 -8.31
N SER A 598 10.58 5.12 -8.56
CA SER A 598 10.70 6.57 -8.69
C SER A 598 9.87 7.09 -9.86
N VAL A 599 10.04 6.54 -11.06
CA VAL A 599 9.26 6.94 -12.25
C VAL A 599 7.76 6.76 -12.03
N MET A 600 7.33 5.64 -11.43
CA MET A 600 5.91 5.44 -11.11
C MET A 600 5.41 6.47 -10.11
N LEU A 601 6.16 6.74 -9.05
CA LEU A 601 5.81 7.77 -8.07
C LEU A 601 5.65 9.13 -8.74
N VAL A 602 6.55 9.50 -9.65
CA VAL A 602 6.44 10.77 -10.40
C VAL A 602 5.19 10.81 -11.27
N ILE A 603 4.91 9.74 -12.02
CA ILE A 603 3.72 9.65 -12.87
C ILE A 603 2.43 9.75 -12.03
N PHE A 604 2.35 9.00 -10.93
CA PHE A 604 1.22 9.06 -10.01
C PHE A 604 1.07 10.45 -9.39
N LEU A 605 2.19 11.06 -8.96
CA LEU A 605 2.19 12.40 -8.38
C LEU A 605 1.75 13.46 -9.41
N ALA A 606 2.18 13.34 -10.67
CA ALA A 606 1.74 14.22 -11.75
C ALA A 606 0.23 14.10 -12.00
N ILE A 607 -0.29 12.86 -12.11
CA ILE A 607 -1.74 12.61 -12.26
C ILE A 607 -2.51 13.16 -11.05
N ALA A 608 -2.04 12.88 -9.83
CA ALA A 608 -2.64 13.35 -8.59
C ALA A 608 -2.65 14.88 -8.51
N THR A 609 -1.57 15.54 -8.92
CA THR A 609 -1.48 17.01 -8.99
C THR A 609 -2.53 17.58 -9.94
N VAL A 610 -2.67 17.00 -11.13
CA VAL A 610 -3.66 17.44 -12.13
C VAL A 610 -5.09 17.27 -11.60
N LEU A 611 -5.38 16.14 -10.96
CA LEU A 611 -6.68 15.86 -10.34
C LEU A 611 -6.96 16.85 -9.21
N ALA A 612 -6.03 17.02 -8.27
CA ALA A 612 -6.16 17.91 -7.11
C ALA A 612 -6.42 19.36 -7.53
N SER A 613 -5.66 19.87 -8.51
CA SER A 613 -5.85 21.21 -9.07
C SER A 613 -7.20 21.41 -9.77
N THR A 614 -7.85 20.33 -10.19
CA THR A 614 -9.15 20.37 -10.87
C THR A 614 -10.33 20.30 -9.89
N ILE A 615 -10.14 19.82 -8.66
CA ILE A 615 -11.22 19.67 -7.68
C ILE A 615 -11.96 20.99 -7.47
N TYR A 616 -11.23 22.10 -7.24
CA TYR A 616 -11.84 23.40 -7.00
C TYR A 616 -12.67 23.91 -8.20
N PRO A 617 -12.12 23.98 -9.43
CA PRO A 617 -12.92 24.33 -10.62
C PRO A 617 -14.13 23.41 -10.84
N ALA A 618 -13.97 22.10 -10.65
CA ALA A 618 -15.06 21.13 -10.83
C ALA A 618 -16.20 21.36 -9.81
N MET A 619 -15.86 21.67 -8.55
CA MET A 619 -16.84 22.07 -7.55
C MET A 619 -17.54 23.38 -7.91
N MET A 620 -16.82 24.36 -8.47
CA MET A 620 -17.44 25.59 -8.98
C MET A 620 -18.42 25.30 -10.12
N ALA A 621 -18.07 24.40 -11.05
CA ALA A 621 -18.95 23.98 -12.14
C ALA A 621 -20.22 23.29 -11.62
N ALA A 622 -20.10 22.40 -10.64
CA ALA A 622 -21.23 21.75 -9.98
C ALA A 622 -22.16 22.78 -9.30
N LYS A 623 -21.60 23.74 -8.56
CA LYS A 623 -22.39 24.81 -7.94
C LYS A 623 -23.10 25.68 -8.97
N ALA A 624 -22.48 25.97 -10.10
CA ALA A 624 -23.12 26.69 -11.20
C ALA A 624 -24.25 25.89 -11.88
N ALA A 625 -24.24 24.56 -11.73
CA ALA A 625 -25.29 23.65 -12.18
C ALA A 625 -26.42 23.47 -11.16
N VAL A 626 -26.39 24.09 -9.97
CA VAL A 626 -27.53 24.06 -9.06
C VAL A 626 -28.55 25.08 -9.56
N PRO A 627 -29.83 24.69 -9.82
CA PRO A 627 -30.86 25.66 -10.17
C PRO A 627 -30.97 26.72 -9.06
N SER A 628 -30.78 27.98 -9.41
CA SER A 628 -30.96 29.14 -8.52
C SER A 628 -32.41 29.35 -8.07
N GLY A 629 -33.36 28.50 -8.50
CA GLY A 629 -34.77 28.57 -8.21
C GLY A 629 -35.25 27.57 -7.15
N GLN A 630 -34.77 27.69 -5.91
CA GLN A 630 -35.55 27.18 -4.78
C GLN A 630 -36.74 28.12 -4.53
N ARG A 631 -37.87 27.90 -5.21
CA ARG A 631 -39.15 27.93 -4.50
C ARG A 631 -39.46 26.48 -4.18
N ARG A 632 -38.99 26.02 -3.01
CA ARG A 632 -39.51 24.81 -2.38
C ARG A 632 -41.04 24.98 -2.40
N TRP A 633 -41.74 24.10 -3.09
CA TRP A 633 -43.19 24.17 -3.19
C TRP A 633 -43.74 24.13 -1.77
N SER A 634 -44.30 25.26 -1.32
CA SER A 634 -44.84 25.42 0.02
C SER A 634 -46.30 25.01 -0.01
N LEU A 635 -46.70 24.19 0.96
CA LEU A 635 -48.10 23.83 1.15
C LEU A 635 -48.93 25.13 1.29
N PRO A 636 -50.05 25.30 0.56
CA PRO A 636 -50.97 26.39 0.84
C PRO A 636 -51.50 26.28 2.28
N GLN A 637 -51.78 27.42 2.92
CA GLN A 637 -52.27 27.41 4.31
C GLN A 637 -53.67 26.76 4.35
N PRO A 638 -53.94 25.85 5.30
CA PRO A 638 -55.24 25.18 5.40
C PRO A 638 -56.33 26.14 5.87
N GLU A 639 -57.43 26.21 5.12
CA GLU A 639 -58.65 26.91 5.52
C GLU A 639 -59.52 25.96 6.35
N GLY A 640 -59.53 26.12 7.68
CA GLY A 640 -60.22 25.20 8.57
C GLY A 640 -59.65 23.78 8.49
N ASP A 641 -60.43 22.85 7.95
CA ASP A 641 -60.10 21.43 7.74
C ASP A 641 -59.91 21.07 6.26
N GLU A 642 -59.65 22.07 5.42
CA GLU A 642 -59.51 21.91 3.97
C GLU A 642 -58.19 22.46 3.44
N ILE A 643 -57.59 21.72 2.52
CA ILE A 643 -56.43 22.15 1.72
C ILE A 643 -56.82 22.02 0.25
N ARG A 644 -56.77 23.14 -0.48
CA ARG A 644 -57.00 23.19 -1.93
C ARG A 644 -55.67 23.43 -2.63
N VAL A 645 -55.34 22.56 -3.60
CA VAL A 645 -54.10 22.64 -4.36
C VAL A 645 -54.41 22.55 -5.84
N ASN A 646 -54.10 23.61 -6.57
CA ASN A 646 -54.07 23.59 -8.02
C ASN A 646 -52.64 23.32 -8.48
N PHE A 647 -52.43 22.20 -9.15
CA PHE A 647 -51.13 21.92 -9.74
C PHE A 647 -50.98 22.77 -11.02
N PRO A 648 -49.83 23.44 -11.24
CA PRO A 648 -49.62 24.31 -12.40
C PRO A 648 -49.30 23.49 -13.67
N PHE A 649 -50.13 22.50 -13.96
CA PHE A 649 -50.04 21.66 -15.14
C PHE A 649 -51.28 21.89 -16.01
N VAL A 650 -51.03 22.23 -17.26
CA VAL A 650 -52.05 22.42 -18.29
C VAL A 650 -52.05 21.21 -19.22
N TYR A 651 -53.25 20.78 -19.60
CA TYR A 651 -53.49 19.61 -20.42
C TYR A 651 -54.48 19.92 -21.55
N ASP A 652 -54.30 19.22 -22.68
CA ASP A 652 -55.30 19.14 -23.73
C ASP A 652 -56.47 18.23 -23.30
N ALA A 653 -57.63 18.35 -23.96
CA ALA A 653 -58.86 17.62 -23.62
C ALA A 653 -58.68 16.09 -23.54
N ASP A 654 -57.93 15.50 -24.46
CA ASP A 654 -57.69 14.05 -24.46
C ASP A 654 -56.62 13.65 -23.42
N ARG A 655 -55.64 14.53 -23.19
CA ARG A 655 -54.50 14.27 -22.30
C ARG A 655 -54.85 14.40 -20.83
N VAL A 656 -55.86 15.20 -20.48
CA VAL A 656 -56.31 15.32 -19.08
C VAL A 656 -56.95 14.03 -18.60
N LEU A 657 -57.71 13.34 -19.47
CA LEU A 657 -58.30 12.03 -19.15
C LEU A 657 -57.21 10.97 -18.97
N GLY A 658 -56.16 11.00 -19.80
CA GLY A 658 -54.98 10.16 -19.62
C GLY A 658 -54.24 10.43 -18.31
N ALA A 659 -54.09 11.70 -17.93
CA ALA A 659 -53.51 12.07 -16.64
C ALA A 659 -54.38 11.58 -15.45
N CYS A 660 -55.71 11.63 -15.58
CA CYS A 660 -56.62 11.08 -14.58
C CYS A 660 -56.49 9.56 -14.46
N ALA A 661 -56.42 8.81 -15.56
CA ALA A 661 -56.20 7.36 -15.54
C ALA A 661 -54.84 7.00 -14.91
N TYR A 662 -53.80 7.74 -15.26
CA TYR A 662 -52.45 7.55 -14.72
C TYR A 662 -52.37 7.83 -13.21
N LEU A 663 -53.11 8.84 -12.73
CA LEU A 663 -53.26 9.13 -11.31
C LEU A 663 -54.13 8.10 -10.59
N PHE A 664 -55.21 7.65 -11.22
CA PHE A 664 -56.10 6.63 -10.69
C PHE A 664 -55.37 5.29 -10.48
N GLU A 665 -54.53 4.89 -11.43
CA GLU A 665 -53.69 3.69 -11.28
C GLU A 665 -52.68 3.85 -10.14
N PHE A 666 -52.07 5.03 -10.00
CA PHE A 666 -51.16 5.31 -8.87
C PHE A 666 -51.86 5.17 -7.52
N MET A 667 -53.14 5.57 -7.42
CA MET A 667 -53.95 5.35 -6.22
C MET A 667 -54.27 3.86 -6.04
N ARG A 668 -54.62 3.15 -7.12
CA ARG A 668 -54.91 1.70 -7.08
C ARG A 668 -53.70 0.88 -6.64
N GLN A 669 -52.49 1.24 -7.05
CA GLN A 669 -51.26 0.57 -6.63
C GLN A 669 -50.98 0.73 -5.13
N ASN A 670 -51.55 1.76 -4.48
CA ASN A 670 -51.41 2.02 -3.05
C ASN A 670 -52.66 1.60 -2.24
N SER A 671 -53.46 0.64 -2.75
CA SER A 671 -54.68 0.17 -2.08
C SER A 671 -54.50 -0.98 -1.09
N GLU A 672 -53.42 -1.76 -1.21
CA GLU A 672 -53.12 -2.90 -0.31
C GLU A 672 -51.97 -2.57 0.64
N ALA A 673 -52.13 -2.96 1.90
CA ALA A 673 -51.25 -2.56 3.01
C ALA A 673 -49.96 -3.39 3.04
N SER A 674 -48.97 -2.98 2.24
CA SER A 674 -47.60 -3.44 2.42
C SER A 674 -46.63 -2.49 1.71
N VAL A 675 -46.12 -1.51 2.46
CA VAL A 675 -44.94 -0.65 2.12
C VAL A 675 -45.20 0.50 1.12
N GLY A 676 -46.35 1.18 1.22
CA GLY A 676 -46.62 2.43 0.49
C GLY A 676 -46.40 3.71 1.31
N LYS A 677 -46.16 4.86 0.65
CA LYS A 677 -46.06 6.19 1.29
C LYS A 677 -47.42 6.72 1.80
N PHE A 678 -48.52 6.10 1.40
CA PHE A 678 -49.89 6.34 1.84
C PHE A 678 -50.74 5.12 1.50
N LEU A 679 -51.90 4.98 2.13
CA LEU A 679 -52.94 4.01 1.78
C LEU A 679 -54.08 4.75 1.07
N ALA A 680 -54.53 4.23 -0.07
CA ALA A 680 -55.63 4.80 -0.83
C ALA A 680 -56.78 3.80 -1.02
N ARG A 681 -57.97 4.17 -0.53
CA ARG A 681 -59.21 3.46 -0.84
C ARG A 681 -59.96 4.23 -1.92
N ILE A 682 -60.17 3.57 -3.05
CA ILE A 682 -60.86 4.13 -4.22
C ILE A 682 -62.33 4.41 -3.86
N GLY A 683 -62.78 5.62 -4.15
CA GLY A 683 -64.16 6.06 -4.02
C GLY A 683 -64.85 6.19 -5.39
N PRO A 684 -66.05 6.78 -5.44
CA PRO A 684 -66.80 6.93 -6.69
C PRO A 684 -66.10 7.89 -7.67
N LEU A 685 -66.28 7.60 -8.96
CA LEU A 685 -65.84 8.41 -10.09
C LEU A 685 -67.09 9.00 -10.75
N GLY A 686 -67.01 10.22 -11.28
CA GLY A 686 -68.20 10.85 -11.84
C GLY A 686 -67.96 12.20 -12.50
N LYS A 687 -69.06 12.84 -12.86
CA LYS A 687 -69.12 14.21 -13.38
C LYS A 687 -69.74 15.13 -12.33
N VAL A 688 -69.25 16.37 -12.25
CA VAL A 688 -69.76 17.40 -11.35
C VAL A 688 -70.06 18.64 -12.19
N LYS A 689 -71.23 19.25 -12.00
CA LYS A 689 -71.56 20.51 -12.69
C LYS A 689 -70.68 21.64 -12.15
N THR A 690 -70.05 22.38 -13.06
CA THR A 690 -69.23 23.55 -12.70
C THR A 690 -70.06 24.83 -12.83
N SER A 691 -70.16 25.60 -11.75
CA SER A 691 -70.84 26.91 -11.76
C SER A 691 -69.95 27.98 -12.37
N GLY A 692 -69.86 28.04 -13.70
CA GLY A 692 -69.20 29.14 -14.43
C GLY A 692 -70.23 29.87 -15.30
N GLY A 693 -70.41 31.18 -15.08
CA GLY A 693 -71.51 31.98 -15.63
C GLY A 693 -71.56 32.16 -17.15
N GLY A 694 -72.02 31.12 -17.86
CA GLY A 694 -72.48 31.15 -19.24
C GLY A 694 -73.54 30.05 -19.46
N GLU A 695 -74.45 30.24 -20.41
CA GLU A 695 -75.67 29.44 -20.69
C GLU A 695 -75.46 27.95 -21.08
N GLU A 696 -74.28 27.36 -20.90
CA GLU A 696 -74.02 25.93 -21.16
C GLU A 696 -73.56 25.20 -19.88
N ASP A 697 -74.31 24.14 -19.50
CA ASP A 697 -73.95 23.21 -18.42
C ASP A 697 -72.59 22.55 -18.72
N ARG A 698 -71.51 23.03 -18.09
CA ARG A 698 -70.19 22.40 -18.17
C ARG A 698 -69.95 21.45 -17.00
N PHE A 699 -69.29 20.33 -17.30
CA PHE A 699 -68.99 19.28 -16.34
C PHE A 699 -67.48 19.17 -16.12
N ALA A 700 -67.07 19.06 -14.85
CA ALA A 700 -65.74 18.62 -14.46
C ALA A 700 -65.76 17.12 -14.14
N TRP A 701 -64.67 16.42 -14.45
CA TRP A 701 -64.50 15.03 -14.06
C TRP A 701 -63.96 14.96 -12.65
N ALA A 702 -64.60 14.18 -11.78
CA ALA A 702 -64.23 14.06 -10.37
C ALA A 702 -63.83 12.62 -10.02
N MET A 703 -62.78 12.49 -9.22
CA MET A 703 -62.32 11.23 -8.64
C MET A 703 -62.20 11.38 -7.13
N LEU A 704 -62.91 10.54 -6.38
CA LEU A 704 -62.89 10.58 -4.92
C LEU A 704 -62.06 9.43 -4.36
N PHE A 705 -61.25 9.72 -3.34
CA PHE A 705 -60.43 8.74 -2.65
C PHE A 705 -60.45 9.00 -1.13
N ASN A 706 -60.39 7.93 -0.33
CA ASN A 706 -60.06 8.05 1.09
C ASN A 706 -58.58 7.69 1.27
N ILE A 707 -57.81 8.64 1.81
CA ILE A 707 -56.36 8.54 1.92
C ILE A 707 -55.95 8.52 3.39
N ALA A 708 -55.07 7.59 3.76
CA ALA A 708 -54.33 7.62 5.01
C ALA A 708 -52.83 7.82 4.68
N PRO A 709 -52.28 9.04 4.84
CA PRO A 709 -50.87 9.30 4.55
C PRO A 709 -49.95 8.72 5.64
N ALA A 710 -48.76 8.26 5.27
CA ALA A 710 -47.74 7.83 6.22
C ALA A 710 -47.05 9.05 6.88
N PRO A 711 -46.58 8.96 8.15
CA PRO A 711 -46.62 7.79 9.04
C PRO A 711 -48.04 7.49 9.57
N PHE A 712 -48.44 6.21 9.53
CA PHE A 712 -49.79 5.78 9.93
C PHE A 712 -50.07 5.95 11.44
N ASP A 713 -49.01 6.01 12.26
CA ASP A 713 -49.10 6.19 13.71
C ASP A 713 -49.71 7.54 14.12
N LEU A 714 -49.73 8.52 13.21
CA LEU A 714 -50.33 9.83 13.44
C LEU A 714 -51.87 9.81 13.32
N GLY A 715 -52.47 8.69 12.90
CA GLY A 715 -53.93 8.48 12.87
C GLY A 715 -54.69 9.41 11.92
N VAL A 716 -53.99 10.00 10.94
CA VAL A 716 -54.56 10.95 9.98
C VAL A 716 -55.32 10.20 8.88
N ASN A 717 -56.61 10.51 8.74
CA ASN A 717 -57.42 10.09 7.59
C ASN A 717 -58.01 11.32 6.91
N GLN A 718 -58.03 11.32 5.58
CA GLN A 718 -58.56 12.42 4.78
C GLN A 718 -59.33 11.93 3.56
N LYS A 719 -60.28 12.74 3.11
CA LYS A 719 -60.90 12.61 1.79
C LYS A 719 -60.10 13.42 0.79
N MET A 720 -59.84 12.85 -0.37
CA MET A 720 -59.21 13.53 -1.49
C MET A 720 -60.17 13.53 -2.68
N GLU A 721 -60.47 14.72 -3.18
CA GLU A 721 -61.28 14.94 -4.38
C GLU A 721 -60.38 15.53 -5.45
N VAL A 722 -60.29 14.86 -6.59
CA VAL A 722 -59.51 15.34 -7.73
C VAL A 722 -60.46 15.77 -8.83
N TYR A 723 -60.34 17.02 -9.27
CA TYR A 723 -61.17 17.61 -10.32
C TYR A 723 -60.34 17.88 -11.57
N ALA A 724 -60.76 17.34 -12.71
CA ALA A 724 -60.31 17.76 -14.02
C ALA A 724 -61.35 18.71 -14.61
N TYR A 725 -61.00 19.99 -14.68
CA TYR A 725 -61.87 21.06 -15.14
C TYR A 725 -61.20 21.86 -16.25
N TYR A 726 -61.99 22.58 -17.04
CA TYR A 726 -61.50 23.52 -18.03
C TYR A 726 -61.41 24.92 -17.39
N ASP A 727 -60.22 25.51 -17.39
CA ASP A 727 -60.00 26.85 -16.85
C ASP A 727 -60.10 27.89 -17.97
N GLU A 728 -61.01 28.86 -17.82
CA GLU A 728 -61.23 29.91 -18.83
C GLU A 728 -60.12 30.95 -18.89
N THR A 729 -59.40 31.17 -17.79
CA THR A 729 -58.31 32.14 -17.74
C THR A 729 -57.08 31.63 -18.48
N VAL A 730 -56.82 30.33 -18.39
CA VAL A 730 -55.67 29.66 -19.01
C VAL A 730 -56.04 29.00 -20.36
N LYS A 731 -57.34 28.87 -20.66
CA LYS A 731 -57.88 28.18 -21.85
C LYS A 731 -57.35 26.75 -22.01
N ALA A 732 -57.25 26.02 -20.91
CA ALA A 732 -56.72 24.66 -20.88
C ALA A 732 -57.37 23.83 -19.77
N HIS A 733 -57.27 22.51 -19.85
CA HIS A 733 -57.69 21.64 -18.76
C HIS A 733 -56.64 21.60 -17.64
N MET A 734 -57.08 21.66 -16.40
CA MET A 734 -56.23 21.62 -15.21
C MET A 734 -56.73 20.58 -14.21
N LEU A 735 -55.84 20.17 -13.30
CA LEU A 735 -56.16 19.27 -12.18
C LEU A 735 -56.11 20.04 -10.86
N ALA A 736 -57.25 20.13 -10.18
CA ALA A 736 -57.38 20.59 -8.81
C ALA A 736 -57.46 19.38 -7.87
N VAL A 737 -56.84 19.49 -6.70
CA VAL A 737 -56.93 18.50 -5.63
C VAL A 737 -57.41 19.18 -4.36
N HIS A 738 -58.54 18.69 -3.83
CA HIS A 738 -59.11 19.14 -2.56
C HIS A 738 -58.94 18.04 -1.53
N LEU A 739 -58.37 18.39 -0.38
CA LEU A 739 -58.19 17.48 0.75
C LEU A 739 -59.05 17.96 1.91
N THR A 740 -59.86 17.07 2.48
CA THR A 740 -60.65 17.34 3.68
C THR A 740 -60.23 16.40 4.80
N ARG A 741 -59.84 16.96 5.95
CA ARG A 741 -59.47 16.20 7.15
C ARG A 741 -60.69 15.44 7.70
N VAL A 742 -60.56 14.14 7.94
CA VAL A 742 -61.59 13.30 8.56
C VAL A 742 -61.23 12.96 10.00
N SER A 743 -59.95 12.61 10.26
CA SER A 743 -59.43 12.34 11.60
C SER A 743 -57.95 12.72 11.72
N GLY A 744 -57.42 12.76 12.95
CA GLY A 744 -56.04 13.14 13.26
C GLY A 744 -55.90 14.63 13.62
N GLU A 745 -54.87 15.01 14.38
CA GLU A 745 -54.64 16.41 14.79
C GLU A 745 -54.32 17.31 13.58
N LYS A 746 -54.77 18.57 13.58
CA LYS A 746 -54.55 19.52 12.46
C LYS A 746 -53.06 19.75 12.18
N SER A 747 -52.23 19.84 13.22
CA SER A 747 -50.77 19.97 13.10
C SER A 747 -50.17 18.78 12.34
N ASN A 748 -50.51 17.55 12.76
CA ASN A 748 -50.07 16.31 12.12
C ASN A 748 -50.58 16.20 10.67
N TRP A 749 -51.83 16.56 10.42
CA TRP A 749 -52.44 16.54 9.07
C TRP A 749 -51.72 17.49 8.09
N VAL A 750 -51.27 18.66 8.53
CA VAL A 750 -50.48 19.59 7.71
C VAL A 750 -49.10 19.00 7.40
N THR A 751 -48.43 18.42 8.41
CA THR A 751 -47.08 17.85 8.27
C THR A 751 -47.04 16.66 7.31
N VAL A 752 -48.01 15.76 7.37
CA VAL A 752 -48.05 14.57 6.47
C VAL A 752 -48.48 14.90 5.04
N ASN A 753 -49.19 16.01 4.83
CA ASN A 753 -49.66 16.39 3.50
C ASN A 753 -48.58 17.00 2.60
N GLN A 754 -47.54 17.61 3.16
CA GLN A 754 -46.42 18.12 2.36
C GLN A 754 -45.71 17.01 1.56
N PRO A 755 -45.21 15.92 2.16
CA PRO A 755 -44.59 14.83 1.40
C PRO A 755 -45.58 14.06 0.52
N PHE A 756 -46.86 13.97 0.91
CA PHE A 756 -47.92 13.35 0.10
C PHE A 756 -48.18 14.12 -1.20
N LEU A 757 -48.43 15.43 -1.12
CA LEU A 757 -48.67 16.27 -2.29
C LEU A 757 -47.42 16.41 -3.17
N GLU A 758 -46.22 16.37 -2.59
CA GLU A 758 -44.97 16.26 -3.36
C GLU A 758 -44.89 14.95 -4.15
N ALA A 759 -45.36 13.83 -3.58
CA ALA A 759 -45.43 12.55 -4.30
C ALA A 759 -46.43 12.60 -5.46
N LEU A 760 -47.62 13.19 -5.25
CA LEU A 760 -48.60 13.42 -6.33
C LEU A 760 -48.03 14.30 -7.43
N ARG A 761 -47.37 15.41 -7.07
CA ARG A 761 -46.74 16.32 -8.02
C ARG A 761 -45.67 15.61 -8.85
N LYS A 762 -44.81 14.81 -8.22
CA LYS A 762 -43.77 14.02 -8.93
C LYS A 762 -44.40 13.01 -9.88
N ARG A 763 -45.50 12.36 -9.48
CA ARG A 763 -46.24 11.45 -10.37
C ARG A 763 -46.81 12.20 -11.58
N LEU A 764 -47.47 13.33 -11.38
CA LEU A 764 -48.00 14.15 -12.49
C LEU A 764 -46.89 14.72 -13.39
N LEU A 765 -45.69 15.01 -12.85
CA LEU A 765 -44.52 15.36 -13.68
C LEU A 765 -44.04 14.17 -14.53
N SER A 766 -44.00 12.97 -13.94
CA SER A 766 -43.57 11.75 -14.63
C SER A 766 -44.46 11.40 -15.83
N TRP A 767 -45.76 11.73 -15.75
CA TRP A 767 -46.71 11.57 -16.85
C TRP A 767 -46.23 12.26 -18.14
N ARG A 768 -45.67 13.48 -18.04
CA ARG A 768 -45.17 14.23 -19.21
C ARG A 768 -43.93 13.60 -19.85
N SER A 769 -43.15 12.86 -19.07
CA SER A 769 -41.94 12.16 -19.57
C SER A 769 -42.22 10.74 -20.08
N GLN A 770 -43.46 10.25 -19.98
CA GLN A 770 -43.81 8.94 -20.52
C GLN A 770 -43.69 8.90 -22.05
N ARG A 771 -43.38 7.71 -22.60
CA ARG A 771 -43.29 7.51 -24.05
C ARG A 771 -44.65 7.80 -24.71
N PRO A 772 -44.69 8.34 -25.94
CA PRO A 772 -45.95 8.68 -26.62
C PRO A 772 -46.96 7.52 -26.69
N ALA A 773 -46.50 6.31 -27.00
CA ALA A 773 -47.37 5.12 -27.06
C ALA A 773 -48.00 4.77 -25.69
N THR A 774 -47.26 4.98 -24.60
CA THR A 774 -47.76 4.80 -23.24
C THR A 774 -48.79 5.87 -22.90
N GLN A 775 -48.54 7.13 -23.27
CA GLN A 775 -49.50 8.22 -23.08
C GLN A 775 -50.83 7.94 -23.82
N GLU A 776 -50.77 7.48 -25.07
CA GLU A 776 -51.97 7.10 -25.84
C GLU A 776 -52.77 5.98 -25.17
N THR A 777 -52.07 4.97 -24.64
CA THR A 777 -52.71 3.87 -23.89
C THR A 777 -53.49 4.40 -22.70
N TYR A 778 -52.88 5.26 -21.87
CA TYR A 778 -53.56 5.87 -20.73
C TYR A 778 -54.68 6.83 -21.13
N CYS A 779 -54.54 7.58 -22.23
CA CYS A 779 -55.63 8.41 -22.75
C CYS A 779 -56.86 7.56 -23.13
N SER A 780 -56.65 6.40 -23.76
CA SER A 780 -57.72 5.46 -24.10
C SER A 780 -58.39 4.87 -22.85
N GLN A 781 -57.59 4.49 -21.85
CA GLN A 781 -58.09 4.00 -20.56
C GLN A 781 -58.86 5.09 -19.80
N GLY A 782 -58.41 6.34 -19.86
CA GLY A 782 -59.09 7.48 -19.26
C GLY A 782 -60.45 7.74 -19.91
N ALA A 783 -60.53 7.68 -21.24
CA ALA A 783 -61.79 7.80 -21.96
C ALA A 783 -62.77 6.67 -21.61
N GLU A 784 -62.27 5.45 -21.37
CA GLU A 784 -63.09 4.32 -20.92
C GLU A 784 -63.54 4.47 -19.45
N LEU A 785 -62.62 4.88 -18.56
CA LEU A 785 -62.85 5.08 -17.13
C LEU A 785 -64.02 6.04 -16.86
N PHE A 786 -64.19 7.04 -17.73
CA PHE A 786 -65.19 8.09 -17.60
C PHE A 786 -66.40 7.96 -18.55
N ARG A 787 -66.46 6.89 -19.37
CA ARG A 787 -67.49 6.71 -20.41
C ARG A 787 -68.92 6.68 -19.85
N TYR A 788 -69.12 6.10 -18.66
CA TYR A 788 -70.41 5.95 -17.99
C TYR A 788 -70.44 6.61 -16.61
N ALA A 789 -69.63 7.65 -16.41
CA ALA A 789 -69.47 8.25 -15.09
C ALA A 789 -70.78 8.95 -14.66
N PRO A 790 -71.38 8.56 -13.51
CA PRO A 790 -72.61 9.17 -13.01
C PRO A 790 -72.38 10.62 -12.58
N GLU A 791 -73.44 11.41 -12.53
CA GLU A 791 -73.39 12.71 -11.86
C GLU A 791 -73.24 12.51 -10.35
N LEU A 792 -72.24 13.14 -9.76
CA LEU A 792 -71.97 13.05 -8.33
C LEU A 792 -72.46 14.31 -7.60
N PRO A 793 -73.03 14.17 -6.39
CA PRO A 793 -73.44 15.30 -5.55
C PRO A 793 -72.22 15.91 -4.85
N VAL A 794 -71.26 16.41 -5.62
CA VAL A 794 -70.01 17.01 -5.11
C VAL A 794 -70.09 18.53 -5.23
N ARG A 795 -69.24 19.23 -4.50
CA ARG A 795 -69.26 20.69 -4.38
C ARG A 795 -69.09 21.39 -5.76
N PRO A 796 -69.87 22.44 -6.06
CA PRO A 796 -69.93 23.04 -7.40
C PRO A 796 -68.76 23.99 -7.76
N GLU A 797 -67.75 24.16 -6.90
CA GLU A 797 -66.66 25.12 -7.13
C GLU A 797 -65.26 24.48 -7.13
N PRO A 798 -64.74 24.11 -8.32
CA PRO A 798 -63.35 23.68 -8.50
C PRO A 798 -62.36 24.85 -8.70
N GLY A 799 -62.81 26.11 -8.67
CA GLY A 799 -62.10 27.23 -9.30
C GLY A 799 -61.69 28.43 -8.43
N THR A 800 -61.84 28.41 -7.10
CA THR A 800 -61.42 29.52 -6.24
C THR A 800 -60.44 29.04 -5.16
N ALA A 801 -59.16 29.37 -5.38
CA ALA A 801 -58.09 29.39 -4.39
C ALA A 801 -57.20 30.60 -4.67
#